data_AF-A0A4P5W1L9-F1
#
_entry.id   AF-A0A4P5W1L9-F1
#
_cell.length_a   1.000
_cell.length_b   1.000
_cell.length_c   1.000
_cell.angle_alpha   90.00
_cell.angle_beta   90.00
_cell.angle_gamma   90.00
#
_symmetry.space_group_name_H-M   'P 1'
#
loop_
_entity.id
_entity.type
_entity.pdbx_description
1 polymer ?
#
loop_
_entity_poly.entity_id
_entity_poly.type
_entity_poly.pdbx_seq_one_letter_code
_entity_poly.pdbx_strand_id
1 'polypeptide(L)'
;MPGGYHIARFPGGIRDWNMRHLRFALALFLLACASGSVKEAAPGDTSETAGDISGDISGDSTGDTSADTSDTVDTSDTSEPWTLPSRADTEHPTATDSWRWGGGVGYPDLVDPTWPVVTSVTDLATLTGALASATAGTIVYVADDAEINLTGQSLCVPAGVWVASGRGVSGSAGGLIYATEGSANALLNACGDDVRITGLRFRGPDPETCPTEWPNSCPEDVSGDPNCAYCTTTAVAIRTDQYAGLEVDNNELSGWTYAAVAVKNAEGADVHHNHIHHGWREGLGYGVVLYGAEATSALIRGNRFDAMRHVVAGQGYPTEDYVARDNLVEGSAISHVFDMHGENEIAGDGSSAAGGDIRVYQNVVLVEDQYSFVVRGKPATGAWFYANCLAPSSGNAYDQRYYAGNFHADVDPTGAAAPNAYSQVPSDCGSAHWCLRDGGEGAQHYGSLSGTPVDDLLVGDLNGDGKDDVFTSTGAAWRYANPNGGSWTSLASSAVDLSALALVDLDGDGTDDVFYANGTSWQWSKGGTSSWATLKSSAFTRSQVGFGDFNGDGAMDVFTTDGARWSYHPNGSGAAVTLATSSAAMADLRFGDFDGDGTTDVFSADGANWRWSKSGSSTWANLASSSEGVSSLGFADLNGDGITDVLDVSHEALRVSISGRSSWSTLRHQRETLGELLLGDFDGDTRADVLVGGCL
;
A
#
# COMPACT_ATOMS: atom_id res chain seq x y z
N MET A 1 -5.67 29.13 0.70
CA MET A 1 -4.35 28.68 1.16
C MET A 1 -3.86 27.63 0.15
N PRO A 2 -2.71 27.83 -0.59
CA PRO A 2 -2.32 27.30 -1.95
C PRO A 2 -1.49 25.99 -2.05
N GLY A 3 -1.40 25.31 -3.21
CA GLY A 3 -2.15 25.55 -4.47
C GLY A 3 -1.48 25.12 -5.79
N GLY A 4 -1.62 23.87 -6.26
CA GLY A 4 -1.12 23.36 -7.57
C GLY A 4 -2.15 22.57 -8.42
N TYR A 5 -1.77 22.00 -9.61
CA TYR A 5 -2.58 21.17 -10.59
C TYR A 5 -1.81 19.97 -11.27
N HIS A 6 -2.36 18.88 -11.88
CA HIS A 6 -1.63 17.61 -12.32
C HIS A 6 -1.21 17.41 -13.84
N ILE A 7 -0.25 16.49 -14.21
CA ILE A 7 0.22 16.15 -15.63
C ILE A 7 0.76 14.68 -15.83
N ALA A 8 0.87 14.19 -17.09
CA ALA A 8 1.42 12.88 -17.53
C ALA A 8 2.45 12.83 -18.73
N ARG A 9 3.01 11.62 -18.94
CA ARG A 9 4.17 11.09 -19.76
C ARG A 9 4.49 11.59 -21.20
N PHE A 10 5.76 11.37 -21.60
CA PHE A 10 6.31 11.44 -22.97
C PHE A 10 6.89 10.08 -23.44
N PRO A 11 6.98 9.79 -24.75
CA PRO A 11 7.72 8.64 -25.30
C PRO A 11 9.25 8.89 -25.25
N GLY A 12 9.84 8.67 -24.08
CA GLY A 12 11.27 8.89 -23.83
C GLY A 12 11.60 9.35 -22.41
N GLY A 13 11.08 8.68 -21.38
CA GLY A 13 11.52 8.86 -19.99
C GLY A 13 11.26 10.24 -19.36
N ILE A 14 10.40 11.07 -19.97
CA ILE A 14 10.05 12.39 -19.46
C ILE A 14 8.64 12.30 -18.86
N ARG A 15 8.54 12.68 -17.58
CA ARG A 15 7.33 12.68 -16.76
C ARG A 15 7.19 14.06 -16.16
N ASP A 16 6.53 14.96 -16.88
CA ASP A 16 5.98 16.14 -16.22
C ASP A 16 4.83 15.63 -15.36
N TRP A 17 4.96 15.83 -14.05
CA TRP A 17 3.88 15.82 -13.11
C TRP A 17 3.81 17.26 -12.64
N ASN A 18 2.64 17.85 -12.71
CA ASN A 18 2.33 18.92 -11.77
C ASN A 18 1.50 18.20 -10.65
N MET A 19 1.00 18.84 -9.59
CA MET A 19 0.26 18.23 -8.47
C MET A 19 -0.93 19.10 -8.03
N ARG A 20 -2.20 18.60 -7.98
CA ARG A 20 -3.39 19.41 -7.58
C ARG A 20 -3.37 19.83 -6.09
N HIS A 21 -4.28 20.73 -5.71
CA HIS A 21 -4.78 21.02 -4.33
C HIS A 21 -4.28 22.25 -3.55
N LEU A 22 -5.12 22.67 -2.58
CA LEU A 22 -5.15 23.88 -1.71
C LEU A 22 -5.73 25.22 -2.34
N ARG A 23 -6.87 25.79 -1.84
CA ARG A 23 -7.11 27.30 -1.73
C ARG A 23 -8.16 27.84 -0.73
N PHE A 24 -8.80 27.07 0.16
CA PHE A 24 -9.58 27.61 1.31
C PHE A 24 -8.92 27.24 2.65
N ALA A 25 -8.66 28.14 3.60
CA ALA A 25 -9.52 29.23 4.05
C ALA A 25 -8.78 30.51 4.51
N LEU A 26 -9.18 31.69 4.01
CA LEU A 26 -9.02 32.97 4.74
C LEU A 26 -10.02 34.03 4.25
N ALA A 27 -11.32 33.80 4.40
CA ALA A 27 -12.35 34.75 3.97
C ALA A 27 -13.63 34.78 4.85
N LEU A 28 -13.52 34.53 6.15
CA LEU A 28 -14.67 34.68 7.07
C LEU A 28 -14.34 35.30 8.44
N PHE A 29 -13.49 36.34 8.46
CA PHE A 29 -13.20 37.09 9.68
C PHE A 29 -13.22 38.62 9.51
N LEU A 30 -14.17 39.14 8.72
CA LEU A 30 -14.34 40.59 8.51
C LEU A 30 -15.80 41.05 8.34
N LEU A 31 -16.77 40.43 9.03
CA LEU A 31 -18.14 40.98 9.12
C LEU A 31 -18.90 40.65 10.42
N ALA A 32 -18.26 40.78 11.58
CA ALA A 32 -18.91 40.59 12.89
C ALA A 32 -18.43 41.58 13.96
N CYS A 33 -18.49 42.89 13.67
CA CYS A 33 -18.21 43.96 14.65
C CYS A 33 -19.13 45.17 14.47
N ALA A 34 -20.43 45.00 14.74
CA ALA A 34 -21.36 46.10 15.00
C ALA A 34 -22.50 45.65 15.92
N SER A 35 -22.87 46.52 16.89
CA SER A 35 -24.00 46.39 17.82
C SER A 35 -24.11 45.07 18.62
N GLY A 36 -23.51 45.04 19.81
CA GLY A 36 -23.96 44.12 20.87
C GLY A 36 -25.15 44.69 21.65
N SER A 37 -25.85 43.83 22.40
CA SER A 37 -26.49 44.17 23.68
C SER A 37 -26.87 42.89 24.44
N VAL A 38 -26.50 42.88 25.73
CA VAL A 38 -26.66 41.75 26.66
C VAL A 38 -28.12 41.60 27.13
N LYS A 39 -28.60 40.36 27.30
CA LYS A 39 -29.41 39.95 28.47
C LYS A 39 -29.62 38.44 28.59
N GLU A 40 -29.32 37.91 29.77
CA GLU A 40 -29.75 36.59 30.24
C GLU A 40 -31.24 36.59 30.64
N ALA A 41 -31.93 35.46 30.45
CA ALA A 41 -32.96 34.94 31.36
C ALA A 41 -33.34 33.50 30.94
N ALA A 42 -33.68 32.65 31.92
CA ALA A 42 -34.01 31.23 31.73
C ALA A 42 -35.56 30.99 31.64
N PRO A 43 -36.12 29.77 31.77
CA PRO A 43 -37.07 29.24 30.80
C PRO A 43 -38.55 29.34 31.24
N GLY A 44 -39.47 29.12 30.29
CA GLY A 44 -40.91 29.11 30.52
C GLY A 44 -41.65 28.11 29.63
N ASP A 45 -42.24 27.11 30.30
CA ASP A 45 -43.26 26.16 29.80
C ASP A 45 -44.52 26.88 29.26
N THR A 46 -45.19 26.32 28.24
CA THR A 46 -46.66 26.06 28.24
C THR A 46 -47.17 25.41 26.93
N SER A 47 -47.64 24.16 27.05
CA SER A 47 -48.97 23.63 26.62
C SER A 47 -49.53 23.73 25.18
N GLU A 48 -50.08 22.58 24.73
CA GLU A 48 -51.34 22.38 23.95
C GLU A 48 -51.39 22.88 22.48
N THR A 49 -51.78 22.10 21.47
CA THR A 49 -53.01 21.29 21.28
C THR A 49 -52.74 20.14 20.29
N ALA A 50 -53.06 18.86 20.56
CA ALA A 50 -54.40 18.25 20.56
C ALA A 50 -55.07 18.18 19.16
N GLY A 51 -55.07 16.99 18.55
CA GLY A 51 -55.70 16.66 17.28
C GLY A 51 -56.02 15.15 17.22
N ASP A 52 -57.14 14.77 17.83
CA ASP A 52 -57.63 13.40 17.98
C ASP A 52 -58.45 12.92 16.76
N ILE A 53 -58.39 11.62 16.43
CA ILE A 53 -59.57 10.79 16.07
C ILE A 53 -59.19 9.30 15.95
N SER A 54 -60.10 8.46 16.45
CA SER A 54 -59.95 7.04 16.81
C SER A 54 -60.48 5.99 15.81
N GLY A 55 -60.01 4.74 15.94
CA GLY A 55 -60.64 3.50 15.42
C GLY A 55 -59.66 2.60 14.65
N ASP A 56 -59.60 1.26 14.81
CA ASP A 56 -60.54 0.32 15.46
C ASP A 56 -59.86 -0.98 15.99
N ILE A 57 -60.62 -1.71 16.81
CA ILE A 57 -60.50 -3.01 17.53
C ILE A 57 -60.08 -4.21 16.61
N SER A 58 -59.48 -5.37 16.97
CA SER A 58 -59.24 -6.17 18.22
C SER A 58 -58.21 -7.32 18.05
N GLY A 59 -57.60 -7.79 19.16
CA GLY A 59 -57.20 -9.20 19.43
C GLY A 59 -55.77 -9.62 19.03
N ASP A 60 -55.04 -10.50 19.76
CA ASP A 60 -55.28 -11.26 21.00
C ASP A 60 -53.94 -11.50 21.76
N SER A 61 -54.03 -11.88 23.04
CA SER A 61 -53.00 -12.23 24.04
C SER A 61 -52.02 -13.35 23.61
N THR A 62 -50.82 -13.56 24.21
CA THR A 62 -50.41 -13.63 25.64
C THR A 62 -49.02 -12.98 25.87
N GLY A 63 -48.72 -12.27 26.97
CA GLY A 63 -48.60 -12.76 28.35
C GLY A 63 -47.16 -13.26 28.59
N ASP A 64 -46.28 -12.52 29.27
CA ASP A 64 -46.18 -12.51 30.74
C ASP A 64 -45.65 -11.16 31.30
N THR A 65 -45.99 -10.86 32.55
CA THR A 65 -45.52 -9.69 33.31
C THR A 65 -45.27 -10.04 34.77
N SER A 66 -44.07 -9.78 35.28
CA SER A 66 -43.92 -9.36 36.67
C SER A 66 -42.78 -8.36 36.81
N ALA A 67 -43.13 -7.19 37.33
CA ALA A 67 -42.16 -6.25 37.87
C ALA A 67 -42.08 -6.48 39.37
N ASP A 68 -40.88 -6.49 39.94
CA ASP A 68 -40.67 -6.21 41.36
C ASP A 68 -39.81 -4.96 41.47
N THR A 69 -40.34 -3.96 42.16
CA THR A 69 -39.66 -2.70 42.45
C THR A 69 -39.36 -2.65 43.93
N SER A 70 -38.09 -2.81 44.31
CA SER A 70 -37.62 -2.31 45.60
C SER A 70 -36.36 -1.46 45.40
N ASP A 71 -36.44 -0.24 45.90
CA ASP A 71 -35.42 0.79 45.82
C ASP A 71 -34.39 0.60 46.94
N THR A 72 -33.16 0.26 46.55
CA THR A 72 -31.99 0.56 47.36
C THR A 72 -30.99 1.29 46.48
N VAL A 73 -30.82 2.59 46.71
CA VAL A 73 -29.69 3.37 46.19
C VAL A 73 -28.40 2.81 46.80
N ASP A 74 -27.80 1.86 46.10
CA ASP A 74 -26.40 1.49 46.30
C ASP A 74 -25.53 2.50 45.55
N THR A 75 -24.58 3.11 46.25
CA THR A 75 -23.57 3.99 45.65
C THR A 75 -22.29 3.21 45.37
N SER A 76 -22.43 1.97 44.92
CA SER A 76 -21.35 1.19 44.36
C SER A 76 -21.21 1.54 42.88
N ASP A 77 -20.14 2.24 42.55
CA ASP A 77 -19.65 2.33 41.18
C ASP A 77 -19.18 0.94 40.75
N THR A 78 -20.10 0.18 40.15
CA THR A 78 -19.81 -1.07 39.46
C THR A 78 -20.10 -0.88 37.98
N SER A 79 -19.21 -0.13 37.31
CA SER A 79 -18.97 -0.40 35.90
C SER A 79 -18.63 -1.89 35.74
N GLU A 80 -19.44 -2.60 34.97
CA GLU A 80 -19.08 -3.95 34.52
C GLU A 80 -17.67 -3.88 33.92
N PRO A 81 -16.74 -4.80 34.26
CA PRO A 81 -15.39 -4.75 33.77
C PRO A 81 -15.42 -4.82 32.23
N TRP A 82 -14.91 -3.79 31.58
CA TRP A 82 -14.92 -3.70 30.13
C TRP A 82 -14.19 -4.91 29.54
N THR A 83 -14.87 -5.63 28.64
CA THR A 83 -14.33 -6.77 27.91
C THR A 83 -14.06 -6.39 26.48
N LEU A 84 -12.99 -6.93 25.89
CA LEU A 84 -12.72 -6.83 24.46
C LEU A 84 -13.97 -7.25 23.65
N PRO A 85 -14.34 -6.51 22.58
CA PRO A 85 -15.44 -6.89 21.71
C PRO A 85 -15.25 -8.28 21.09
N SER A 86 -16.36 -8.89 20.66
CA SER A 86 -16.31 -10.12 19.88
C SER A 86 -15.58 -9.89 18.56
N ARG A 87 -14.64 -10.78 18.23
CA ARG A 87 -13.95 -10.82 16.94
C ARG A 87 -14.93 -10.82 15.76
N ALA A 88 -14.61 -10.11 14.70
CA ALA A 88 -15.31 -10.20 13.43
C ALA A 88 -14.98 -11.51 12.69
N ASP A 89 -15.90 -11.97 11.83
CA ASP A 89 -15.63 -13.10 10.93
C ASP A 89 -14.67 -12.65 9.81
N THR A 90 -13.46 -13.20 9.83
CA THR A 90 -12.44 -13.03 8.77
C THR A 90 -12.21 -14.33 7.99
N GLU A 91 -13.00 -15.38 8.23
CA GLU A 91 -12.82 -16.69 7.61
C GLU A 91 -13.54 -16.81 6.26
N HIS A 92 -14.55 -15.97 6.00
CA HIS A 92 -15.43 -16.06 4.83
C HIS A 92 -15.50 -14.76 3.99
N PRO A 93 -14.38 -14.21 3.49
CA PRO A 93 -14.42 -13.06 2.59
C PRO A 93 -15.16 -13.39 1.28
N THR A 94 -15.82 -12.37 0.71
CA THR A 94 -16.47 -12.43 -0.59
C THR A 94 -15.52 -12.05 -1.73
N ALA A 95 -15.90 -12.35 -2.98
CA ALA A 95 -15.16 -11.96 -4.17
C ALA A 95 -15.10 -10.42 -4.42
N THR A 96 -15.78 -9.62 -3.60
CA THR A 96 -15.75 -8.15 -3.63
C THR A 96 -15.05 -7.51 -2.44
N ASP A 97 -14.65 -8.31 -1.44
CA ASP A 97 -13.92 -7.80 -0.28
C ASP A 97 -12.46 -7.49 -0.64
N SER A 98 -12.10 -6.20 -0.64
CA SER A 98 -10.74 -5.70 -0.86
C SER A 98 -9.73 -6.28 0.13
N TRP A 99 -10.16 -6.48 1.37
CA TRP A 99 -9.32 -6.94 2.47
C TRP A 99 -8.99 -8.43 2.44
N ARG A 100 -9.62 -9.22 1.56
CA ARG A 100 -9.49 -10.70 1.50
C ARG A 100 -8.05 -11.19 1.35
N TRP A 101 -7.18 -10.35 0.77
CA TRP A 101 -5.76 -10.60 0.60
C TRP A 101 -4.94 -9.43 1.13
N GLY A 102 -4.33 -9.64 2.29
CA GLY A 102 -3.43 -8.65 2.90
C GLY A 102 -4.09 -7.53 3.71
N GLY A 103 -5.39 -7.65 4.02
CA GLY A 103 -6.10 -6.73 4.90
C GLY A 103 -6.19 -5.32 4.31
N GLY A 104 -5.98 -4.31 5.15
CA GLY A 104 -6.05 -2.91 4.78
C GLY A 104 -7.49 -2.40 4.78
N VAL A 105 -7.84 -1.64 3.74
CA VAL A 105 -9.11 -0.91 3.71
C VAL A 105 -10.30 -1.85 3.66
N GLY A 106 -11.23 -1.62 4.60
CA GLY A 106 -12.43 -2.45 4.79
C GLY A 106 -12.23 -3.70 5.64
N TYR A 107 -11.02 -3.96 6.17
CA TYR A 107 -10.78 -5.09 7.06
C TYR A 107 -11.71 -5.05 8.29
N PRO A 108 -12.37 -6.16 8.70
CA PRO A 108 -13.50 -6.06 9.62
C PRO A 108 -13.13 -6.13 11.11
N ASP A 109 -11.96 -6.68 11.49
CA ASP A 109 -11.57 -6.89 12.90
C ASP A 109 -10.64 -5.77 13.43
N LEU A 110 -10.97 -4.52 13.14
CA LEU A 110 -10.17 -3.35 13.50
C LEU A 110 -10.20 -3.03 15.01
N VAL A 111 -9.11 -2.42 15.48
CA VAL A 111 -9.00 -1.90 16.86
C VAL A 111 -9.32 -0.40 16.86
N ASP A 112 -10.29 0.00 17.67
CA ASP A 112 -10.62 1.41 17.88
C ASP A 112 -9.73 2.00 19.00
N PRO A 113 -8.90 3.02 18.73
CA PRO A 113 -7.99 3.61 19.71
C PRO A 113 -8.69 4.33 20.87
N THR A 114 -10.01 4.52 20.81
CA THR A 114 -10.80 5.16 21.88
C THR A 114 -11.27 4.19 22.97
N TRP A 115 -11.03 2.88 22.83
CA TRP A 115 -11.40 1.89 23.84
C TRP A 115 -10.64 2.10 25.18
N PRO A 116 -11.29 1.88 26.33
CA PRO A 116 -10.73 2.22 27.65
C PRO A 116 -9.52 1.37 28.09
N VAL A 117 -9.18 0.31 27.35
CA VAL A 117 -7.99 -0.54 27.60
C VAL A 117 -6.81 -0.18 26.70
N VAL A 118 -6.96 0.81 25.81
CA VAL A 118 -5.92 1.24 24.89
C VAL A 118 -4.95 2.20 25.58
N THR A 119 -3.66 1.93 25.41
CA THR A 119 -2.58 2.87 25.70
C THR A 119 -1.90 3.27 24.39
N SER A 120 -2.11 4.50 23.93
CA SER A 120 -1.49 5.01 22.71
C SER A 120 -0.02 5.37 22.91
N VAL A 121 0.82 5.07 21.92
CA VAL A 121 2.27 5.30 21.94
C VAL A 121 2.76 5.87 20.60
N THR A 122 3.80 6.69 20.63
CA THR A 122 4.31 7.43 19.44
C THR A 122 5.81 7.25 19.21
N ASP A 123 6.53 6.64 20.16
CA ASP A 123 7.98 6.48 20.09
C ASP A 123 8.45 5.21 20.83
N LEU A 124 9.74 4.88 20.69
CA LEU A 124 10.36 3.73 21.35
C LEU A 124 10.21 3.76 22.89
N ALA A 125 10.28 4.93 23.52
CA ALA A 125 10.25 5.06 24.97
C ALA A 125 8.85 4.78 25.53
N THR A 126 7.82 5.34 24.89
CA THR A 126 6.41 5.13 25.20
C THR A 126 5.98 3.69 24.89
N LEU A 127 6.37 3.13 23.72
CA LEU A 127 6.14 1.72 23.38
C LEU A 127 6.75 0.76 24.41
N THR A 128 8.02 0.96 24.77
CA THR A 128 8.72 0.14 25.77
C THR A 128 8.04 0.23 27.14
N GLY A 129 7.66 1.45 27.57
CA GLY A 129 6.99 1.68 28.85
C GLY A 129 5.58 1.08 28.92
N ALA A 130 4.82 1.16 27.83
CA ALA A 130 3.48 0.57 27.72
C ALA A 130 3.55 -0.97 27.76
N LEU A 131 4.39 -1.60 26.94
CA LEU A 131 4.57 -3.06 26.93
C LEU A 131 5.06 -3.60 28.29
N ALA A 132 5.96 -2.89 28.97
CA ALA A 132 6.43 -3.26 30.31
C ALA A 132 5.35 -3.12 31.42
N SER A 133 4.26 -2.40 31.14
CA SER A 133 3.15 -2.17 32.07
C SER A 133 1.86 -2.92 31.67
N ALA A 134 1.83 -3.51 30.47
CA ALA A 134 0.65 -4.15 29.91
C ALA A 134 0.30 -5.47 30.61
N THR A 135 -0.99 -5.79 30.64
CA THR A 135 -1.55 -7.02 31.20
C THR A 135 -2.58 -7.63 30.25
N ALA A 136 -2.87 -8.92 30.38
CA ALA A 136 -3.89 -9.60 29.57
C ALA A 136 -5.20 -8.80 29.49
N GLY A 137 -5.73 -8.62 28.27
CA GLY A 137 -6.90 -7.79 27.96
C GLY A 137 -6.60 -6.31 27.68
N THR A 138 -5.33 -5.88 27.73
CA THR A 138 -4.92 -4.49 27.36
C THR A 138 -4.36 -4.41 25.95
N ILE A 139 -4.41 -3.21 25.37
CA ILE A 139 -3.96 -2.93 24.00
C ILE A 139 -2.92 -1.82 24.05
N VAL A 140 -1.77 -2.03 23.40
CA VAL A 140 -0.79 -0.97 23.10
C VAL A 140 -1.00 -0.53 21.66
N TYR A 141 -1.49 0.68 21.46
CA TYR A 141 -1.82 1.21 20.13
C TYR A 141 -0.70 2.15 19.65
N VAL A 142 0.04 1.74 18.64
CA VAL A 142 1.01 2.61 17.96
C VAL A 142 0.22 3.61 17.12
N ALA A 143 0.46 4.90 17.32
CA ALA A 143 -0.21 5.94 16.55
C ALA A 143 0.06 5.75 15.04
N ASP A 144 -0.95 6.06 14.23
CA ASP A 144 -0.99 5.78 12.80
C ASP A 144 0.14 6.47 12.00
N ASP A 145 0.62 7.61 12.51
CA ASP A 145 1.71 8.43 11.98
C ASP A 145 3.08 8.17 12.66
N ALA A 146 3.15 7.23 13.61
CA ALA A 146 4.37 6.99 14.37
C ALA A 146 5.39 6.14 13.60
N GLU A 147 6.64 6.62 13.54
CA GLU A 147 7.80 5.87 13.05
C GLU A 147 8.73 5.47 14.22
N ILE A 148 8.73 4.19 14.58
CA ILE A 148 9.47 3.65 15.72
C ILE A 148 10.64 2.78 15.27
N ASN A 149 11.85 3.33 15.41
CA ASN A 149 13.10 2.63 15.14
C ASN A 149 13.46 1.67 16.30
N LEU A 150 13.49 0.37 16.00
CA LEU A 150 13.88 -0.72 16.90
C LEU A 150 15.24 -1.36 16.50
N THR A 151 16.10 -0.68 15.73
CA THR A 151 17.46 -1.17 15.44
C THR A 151 18.21 -1.52 16.74
N GLY A 152 18.65 -2.78 16.85
CA GLY A 152 19.32 -3.31 18.04
C GLY A 152 18.43 -3.47 19.28
N GLN A 153 17.12 -3.25 19.17
CA GLN A 153 16.13 -3.51 20.21
C GLN A 153 15.38 -4.82 19.94
N SER A 154 14.77 -5.35 20.98
CA SER A 154 13.92 -6.55 20.93
C SER A 154 12.91 -6.44 22.06
N LEU A 155 11.66 -6.19 21.73
CA LEU A 155 10.59 -5.96 22.71
C LEU A 155 9.78 -7.24 22.94
N CYS A 156 9.08 -7.24 24.07
CA CYS A 156 8.41 -8.40 24.65
C CYS A 156 6.94 -8.05 24.86
N VAL A 157 6.04 -8.77 24.21
CA VAL A 157 4.58 -8.60 24.30
C VAL A 157 4.04 -9.61 25.31
N PRO A 158 3.45 -9.18 26.45
CA PRO A 158 2.96 -10.09 27.48
C PRO A 158 1.76 -10.92 27.02
N ALA A 159 1.47 -12.02 27.74
CA ALA A 159 0.30 -12.88 27.49
C ALA A 159 -1.01 -12.07 27.43
N GLY A 160 -1.86 -12.36 26.44
CA GLY A 160 -3.16 -11.72 26.25
C GLY A 160 -3.12 -10.22 25.92
N VAL A 161 -1.96 -9.67 25.53
CA VAL A 161 -1.80 -8.26 25.13
C VAL A 161 -1.85 -8.14 23.61
N TRP A 162 -2.53 -7.11 23.12
CA TRP A 162 -2.54 -6.77 21.69
C TRP A 162 -1.62 -5.58 21.42
N VAL A 163 -0.87 -5.63 20.33
CA VAL A 163 -0.19 -4.45 19.75
C VAL A 163 -0.92 -4.10 18.46
N ALA A 164 -1.43 -2.86 18.36
CA ALA A 164 -2.34 -2.46 17.30
C ALA A 164 -1.92 -1.14 16.65
N SER A 165 -2.38 -0.88 15.42
CA SER A 165 -2.42 0.44 14.78
C SER A 165 -3.52 0.48 13.71
N GLY A 166 -3.74 1.63 13.07
CA GLY A 166 -4.93 1.90 12.25
C GLY A 166 -4.84 1.55 10.77
N ARG A 167 -3.92 0.67 10.31
CA ARG A 167 -3.79 0.34 8.87
C ARG A 167 -5.14 -0.05 8.26
N GLY A 168 -5.58 0.72 7.27
CA GLY A 168 -6.86 0.55 6.58
C GLY A 168 -7.99 1.47 7.06
N VAL A 169 -7.77 2.29 8.09
CA VAL A 169 -8.76 3.23 8.64
C VAL A 169 -8.53 4.63 8.08
N SER A 170 -9.50 5.18 7.34
CA SER A 170 -9.46 6.58 6.88
C SER A 170 -8.16 6.99 6.16
N GLY A 171 -7.69 6.17 5.21
CA GLY A 171 -6.43 6.39 4.47
C GLY A 171 -5.14 6.07 5.24
N SER A 172 -5.25 5.61 6.50
CA SER A 172 -4.11 5.28 7.34
C SER A 172 -3.31 4.09 6.81
N ALA A 173 -2.00 4.30 6.68
CA ALA A 173 -1.00 3.27 6.43
C ALA A 173 -0.77 2.35 7.65
N GLY A 174 -1.12 2.83 8.85
CA GLY A 174 -0.71 2.26 10.14
C GLY A 174 0.73 2.63 10.52
N GLY A 175 0.97 2.69 11.84
CA GLY A 175 2.26 3.04 12.42
C GLY A 175 3.37 2.08 12.01
N LEU A 176 4.55 2.64 11.77
CA LEU A 176 5.72 1.94 11.26
C LEU A 176 6.68 1.55 12.39
N ILE A 177 6.92 0.25 12.55
CA ILE A 177 7.99 -0.30 13.36
C ILE A 177 9.10 -0.78 12.42
N TYR A 178 10.34 -0.30 12.59
CA TYR A 178 11.41 -0.63 11.64
C TYR A 178 12.78 -0.87 12.27
N ALA A 179 13.65 -1.56 11.53
CA ALA A 179 15.07 -1.69 11.85
C ALA A 179 15.92 -1.53 10.59
N THR A 180 17.05 -0.84 10.74
CA THR A 180 18.03 -0.53 9.69
C THR A 180 19.21 -1.50 9.64
N GLU A 181 19.34 -2.37 10.64
CA GLU A 181 20.39 -3.40 10.74
C GLU A 181 19.77 -4.70 11.26
N GLY A 182 20.32 -5.85 10.84
CA GLY A 182 19.84 -7.16 11.28
C GLY A 182 20.24 -7.51 12.73
N SER A 183 19.41 -8.34 13.37
CA SER A 183 19.54 -8.82 14.74
C SER A 183 19.04 -10.26 14.84
N ALA A 184 19.74 -11.11 15.60
CA ALA A 184 19.32 -12.50 15.87
C ALA A 184 17.96 -12.60 16.60
N ASN A 185 17.53 -11.52 17.26
CA ASN A 185 16.24 -11.39 17.93
C ASN A 185 15.22 -10.72 17.02
N ALA A 186 13.95 -11.10 17.16
CA ALA A 186 12.85 -10.42 16.50
C ALA A 186 12.58 -9.05 17.13
N LEU A 187 12.03 -8.11 16.35
CA LEU A 187 11.65 -6.80 16.87
C LEU A 187 10.58 -6.91 17.97
N LEU A 188 9.55 -7.72 17.73
CA LEU A 188 8.54 -8.09 18.72
C LEU A 188 8.58 -9.61 18.98
N ASN A 189 8.62 -10.00 20.25
CA ASN A 189 8.49 -11.39 20.67
C ASN A 189 7.22 -11.53 21.50
N ALA A 190 6.35 -12.48 21.17
CA ALA A 190 5.32 -12.95 22.08
C ALA A 190 6.01 -13.66 23.27
N CYS A 191 5.76 -13.14 24.47
CA CYS A 191 6.34 -13.62 25.73
C CYS A 191 5.30 -14.33 26.61
N GLY A 192 4.22 -14.80 25.99
CA GLY A 192 3.06 -15.35 26.64
C GLY A 192 2.00 -15.72 25.60
N ASP A 193 1.03 -16.53 26.00
CA ASP A 193 -0.03 -17.02 25.12
C ASP A 193 -1.01 -15.90 24.71
N ASP A 194 -1.78 -16.12 23.64
CA ASP A 194 -2.89 -15.27 23.19
C ASP A 194 -2.49 -13.81 22.85
N VAL A 195 -1.30 -13.63 22.26
CA VAL A 195 -0.81 -12.33 21.76
C VAL A 195 -1.35 -12.03 20.37
N ARG A 196 -1.85 -10.82 20.14
CA ARG A 196 -2.23 -10.31 18.80
C ARG A 196 -1.32 -9.16 18.37
N ILE A 197 -0.90 -9.14 17.11
CA ILE A 197 -0.19 -8.02 16.49
C ILE A 197 -0.94 -7.61 15.21
N THR A 198 -1.48 -6.39 15.17
CA THR A 198 -2.44 -5.99 14.14
C THR A 198 -2.30 -4.57 13.58
N GLY A 199 -2.61 -4.41 12.30
CA GLY A 199 -2.79 -3.09 11.67
C GLY A 199 -1.54 -2.22 11.60
N LEU A 200 -0.34 -2.81 11.67
CA LEU A 200 0.95 -2.12 11.70
C LEU A 200 1.72 -2.26 10.37
N ARG A 201 2.75 -1.45 10.19
CA ARG A 201 3.79 -1.66 9.18
C ARG A 201 5.10 -2.08 9.84
N PHE A 202 5.77 -3.08 9.27
CA PHE A 202 7.03 -3.64 9.73
C PHE A 202 8.08 -3.58 8.61
N ARG A 203 9.11 -2.75 8.77
CA ARG A 203 10.20 -2.61 7.78
C ARG A 203 11.54 -3.11 8.34
N GLY A 204 12.03 -4.19 7.76
CA GLY A 204 13.32 -4.78 8.04
C GLY A 204 14.46 -4.10 7.27
N PRO A 205 15.71 -4.56 7.46
CA PRO A 205 16.91 -3.84 7.04
C PRO A 205 17.32 -4.04 5.58
N ASP A 206 16.74 -5.01 4.87
CA ASP A 206 17.32 -5.55 3.62
C ASP A 206 16.19 -6.08 2.70
N PRO A 207 15.69 -5.26 1.75
CA PRO A 207 14.64 -5.64 0.80
C PRO A 207 15.17 -6.30 -0.48
N GLU A 208 16.50 -6.28 -0.68
CA GLU A 208 17.13 -6.62 -1.95
C GLU A 208 17.34 -8.14 -2.10
N THR A 209 17.58 -8.56 -3.34
CA THR A 209 18.17 -9.88 -3.62
C THR A 209 19.65 -9.90 -3.22
N CYS A 210 20.27 -11.08 -3.17
CA CYS A 210 21.72 -11.21 -3.04
C CYS A 210 22.48 -10.29 -4.01
N PRO A 211 23.40 -9.43 -3.54
CA PRO A 211 24.16 -8.54 -4.42
C PRO A 211 24.89 -9.31 -5.54
N THR A 212 24.82 -8.79 -6.76
CA THR A 212 25.44 -9.42 -7.96
C THR A 212 26.96 -9.60 -7.88
N GLU A 213 27.59 -8.93 -6.91
CA GLU A 213 29.02 -9.00 -6.58
C GLU A 213 29.35 -10.21 -5.68
N TRP A 214 28.36 -10.70 -4.92
CA TRP A 214 28.45 -11.81 -3.97
C TRP A 214 27.41 -12.92 -4.28
N PRO A 215 27.27 -13.37 -5.54
CA PRO A 215 26.19 -14.30 -5.91
C PRO A 215 26.42 -15.71 -5.34
N ASN A 216 27.67 -16.03 -4.97
CA ASN A 216 28.10 -17.39 -4.62
C ASN A 216 29.26 -17.43 -3.58
N SER A 217 29.54 -16.34 -2.87
CA SER A 217 30.55 -16.29 -1.79
C SER A 217 30.46 -14.98 -1.02
N CYS A 218 30.91 -14.98 0.24
CA CYS A 218 31.21 -13.76 0.98
C CYS A 218 32.58 -13.87 1.67
N PRO A 219 33.26 -12.74 1.98
CA PRO A 219 34.62 -12.75 2.56
C PRO A 219 34.74 -13.48 3.91
N GLU A 220 33.61 -13.67 4.61
CA GLU A 220 33.52 -14.30 5.93
C GLU A 220 32.80 -15.66 5.90
N ASP A 221 32.52 -16.23 4.72
CA ASP A 221 31.92 -17.57 4.62
C ASP A 221 32.85 -18.64 5.23
N VAL A 222 32.41 -19.18 6.37
CA VAL A 222 33.04 -20.31 7.09
C VAL A 222 32.38 -21.65 6.81
N SER A 223 31.32 -21.68 5.98
CA SER A 223 30.54 -22.88 5.64
C SER A 223 30.94 -23.53 4.32
N GLY A 224 31.43 -22.75 3.34
CA GLY A 224 31.75 -23.24 2.00
C GLY A 224 30.53 -23.46 1.11
N ASP A 225 29.38 -22.89 1.48
CA ASP A 225 28.12 -22.92 0.74
C ASP A 225 28.00 -21.65 -0.13
N PRO A 226 27.82 -21.78 -1.46
CA PRO A 226 27.82 -20.64 -2.37
C PRO A 226 26.49 -19.87 -2.37
N ASN A 227 26.01 -19.40 -1.22
CA ASN A 227 24.83 -18.53 -1.11
C ASN A 227 25.10 -17.29 -0.24
N CYS A 228 24.31 -16.22 -0.43
CA CYS A 228 24.51 -14.99 0.33
C CYS A 228 23.84 -14.98 1.71
N ALA A 229 23.26 -16.11 2.16
CA ALA A 229 22.41 -16.22 3.34
C ALA A 229 22.96 -15.47 4.56
N TYR A 230 24.27 -15.56 4.80
CA TYR A 230 24.97 -15.02 5.97
C TYR A 230 25.80 -13.76 5.71
N CYS A 231 25.66 -13.12 4.54
CA CYS A 231 26.41 -11.91 4.17
C CYS A 231 25.93 -10.63 4.88
N THR A 232 24.65 -10.60 5.30
CA THR A 232 24.10 -9.61 6.23
C THR A 232 23.48 -10.34 7.42
N THR A 233 23.40 -9.70 8.59
CA THR A 233 22.84 -10.30 9.80
C THR A 233 21.37 -10.69 9.57
N THR A 234 20.96 -11.85 10.09
CA THR A 234 19.56 -12.29 10.09
C THR A 234 18.68 -11.27 10.81
N ALA A 235 17.41 -11.15 10.40
CA ALA A 235 16.44 -10.22 10.96
C ALA A 235 15.05 -10.85 10.94
N VAL A 236 14.26 -10.58 11.99
CA VAL A 236 12.88 -11.07 12.15
C VAL A 236 11.97 -9.96 12.65
N ALA A 237 10.74 -9.85 12.10
CA ALA A 237 9.77 -8.88 12.59
C ALA A 237 9.13 -9.38 13.90
N ILE A 238 8.46 -10.53 13.81
CA ILE A 238 7.62 -11.10 14.87
C ILE A 238 8.07 -12.54 15.16
N ARG A 239 8.16 -12.89 16.44
CA ARG A 239 8.45 -14.27 16.88
C ARG A 239 7.56 -14.72 18.04
N THR A 240 7.13 -15.97 18.04
CA THR A 240 6.76 -16.71 19.26
C THR A 240 7.76 -17.84 19.50
N ASP A 241 8.07 -18.13 20.77
CA ASP A 241 8.84 -19.29 21.19
C ASP A 241 8.17 -19.90 22.42
N GLN A 242 7.63 -21.12 22.29
CA GLN A 242 6.90 -21.88 23.32
C GLN A 242 5.51 -21.36 23.75
N TYR A 243 5.01 -20.27 23.16
CA TYR A 243 3.72 -19.66 23.53
C TYR A 243 2.67 -19.81 22.43
N ALA A 244 1.48 -20.26 22.82
CA ALA A 244 0.39 -20.61 21.92
C ALA A 244 -0.47 -19.40 21.53
N GLY A 245 -1.24 -19.53 20.44
CA GLY A 245 -2.25 -18.52 20.09
C GLY A 245 -1.68 -17.16 19.65
N LEU A 246 -0.50 -17.15 19.01
CA LEU A 246 0.00 -15.94 18.35
C LEU A 246 -0.87 -15.62 17.13
N GLU A 247 -1.54 -14.48 17.14
CA GLU A 247 -2.29 -13.96 16.01
C GLU A 247 -1.54 -12.77 15.38
N VAL A 248 -1.34 -12.80 14.06
CA VAL A 248 -0.69 -11.72 13.30
C VAL A 248 -1.58 -11.38 12.13
N ASP A 249 -2.18 -10.19 12.13
CA ASP A 249 -3.20 -9.86 11.14
C ASP A 249 -3.26 -8.40 10.68
N ASN A 250 -3.75 -8.14 9.46
CA ASN A 250 -3.88 -6.78 8.92
C ASN A 250 -2.56 -5.96 8.84
N ASN A 251 -1.39 -6.58 8.92
CA ASN A 251 -0.11 -5.88 8.88
C ASN A 251 0.50 -5.82 7.46
N GLU A 252 1.42 -4.89 7.22
CA GLU A 252 2.40 -4.98 6.13
C GLU A 252 3.77 -5.33 6.72
N LEU A 253 4.47 -6.35 6.20
CA LEU A 253 5.79 -6.78 6.68
C LEU A 253 6.76 -6.94 5.49
N SER A 254 7.86 -6.19 5.49
CA SER A 254 8.84 -6.24 4.41
C SER A 254 10.31 -6.11 4.81
N GLY A 255 11.24 -6.58 3.98
CA GLY A 255 12.69 -6.40 4.15
C GLY A 255 13.36 -7.36 5.14
N TRP A 256 12.85 -8.58 5.30
CA TRP A 256 13.27 -9.53 6.35
C TRP A 256 14.25 -10.59 5.83
N THR A 257 15.51 -10.51 6.28
CA THR A 257 16.58 -11.44 5.84
C THR A 257 16.43 -12.87 6.35
N TYR A 258 15.71 -13.10 7.44
CA TYR A 258 15.38 -14.46 7.91
C TYR A 258 13.89 -14.76 7.76
N ALA A 259 13.03 -14.07 8.51
CA ALA A 259 11.58 -14.31 8.44
C ALA A 259 10.75 -13.08 8.81
N ALA A 260 9.60 -12.87 8.18
CA ALA A 260 8.65 -11.87 8.68
C ALA A 260 7.99 -12.36 9.98
N VAL A 261 7.44 -13.59 9.99
CA VAL A 261 6.87 -14.24 11.18
C VAL A 261 7.59 -15.56 11.47
N ALA A 262 8.04 -15.74 12.70
CA ALA A 262 8.80 -16.91 13.15
C ALA A 262 8.06 -17.64 14.30
N VAL A 263 7.53 -18.83 14.02
CA VAL A 263 6.76 -19.65 14.97
C VAL A 263 7.66 -20.78 15.47
N LYS A 264 8.04 -20.74 16.75
CA LYS A 264 9.01 -21.69 17.34
C LYS A 264 8.39 -22.48 18.50
N ASN A 265 8.43 -23.81 18.46
CA ASN A 265 7.89 -24.68 19.53
C ASN A 265 6.47 -24.30 20.00
N ALA A 266 5.64 -23.75 19.12
CA ALA A 266 4.42 -23.01 19.47
C ALA A 266 3.23 -23.45 18.63
N GLU A 267 2.10 -23.73 19.28
CA GLU A 267 0.90 -24.25 18.63
C GLU A 267 -0.17 -23.17 18.40
N GLY A 268 -0.94 -23.33 17.32
CA GLY A 268 -2.11 -22.50 17.04
C GLY A 268 -1.79 -21.05 16.69
N ALA A 269 -0.67 -20.78 16.03
CA ALA A 269 -0.44 -19.46 15.44
C ALA A 269 -1.41 -19.25 14.25
N ASP A 270 -2.04 -18.07 14.15
CA ASP A 270 -2.89 -17.69 13.02
C ASP A 270 -2.33 -16.41 12.38
N VAL A 271 -1.71 -16.57 11.21
CA VAL A 271 -1.11 -15.48 10.44
C VAL A 271 -2.02 -15.21 9.27
N HIS A 272 -2.79 -14.11 9.31
CA HIS A 272 -3.84 -13.88 8.33
C HIS A 272 -4.02 -12.45 7.85
N HIS A 273 -4.39 -12.28 6.58
CA HIS A 273 -4.68 -10.95 6.03
C HIS A 273 -3.52 -9.94 6.19
N ASN A 274 -2.27 -10.41 6.08
CA ASN A 274 -1.07 -9.56 6.04
C ASN A 274 -0.53 -9.43 4.62
N HIS A 275 0.06 -8.28 4.29
CA HIS A 275 0.87 -8.09 3.09
C HIS A 275 2.34 -8.35 3.45
N ILE A 276 2.91 -9.47 3.01
CA ILE A 276 4.26 -9.92 3.39
C ILE A 276 5.13 -9.96 2.14
N HIS A 277 6.10 -9.05 2.03
CA HIS A 277 6.86 -8.86 0.77
C HIS A 277 8.35 -8.58 0.97
N HIS A 278 9.14 -8.68 -0.10
CA HIS A 278 10.58 -8.36 -0.11
C HIS A 278 11.38 -9.14 0.95
N GLY A 279 11.28 -10.46 0.89
CA GLY A 279 12.03 -11.44 1.68
C GLY A 279 13.01 -12.22 0.81
N TRP A 280 13.74 -11.53 -0.06
CA TRP A 280 14.52 -12.11 -1.17
C TRP A 280 15.92 -12.61 -0.80
N ARG A 281 16.04 -13.25 0.35
CA ARG A 281 17.34 -13.76 0.82
C ARG A 281 17.60 -15.19 0.36
N GLU A 282 18.53 -15.40 -0.58
CA GLU A 282 18.93 -16.77 -0.96
C GLU A 282 19.42 -17.57 0.26
N GLY A 283 19.01 -18.83 0.34
CA GLY A 283 19.18 -19.71 1.51
C GLY A 283 18.25 -19.44 2.71
N LEU A 284 17.59 -18.28 2.81
CA LEU A 284 16.68 -17.92 3.92
C LEU A 284 15.36 -17.34 3.36
N GLY A 285 14.94 -16.14 3.79
CA GLY A 285 13.91 -15.34 3.12
C GLY A 285 12.47 -15.87 3.26
N TYR A 286 12.04 -16.10 4.50
CA TYR A 286 10.74 -16.73 4.79
C TYR A 286 9.63 -15.70 5.07
N GLY A 287 8.44 -15.89 4.49
CA GLY A 287 7.24 -15.16 4.93
C GLY A 287 6.85 -15.59 6.35
N VAL A 288 6.47 -16.86 6.49
CA VAL A 288 6.24 -17.53 7.77
C VAL A 288 7.20 -18.72 7.88
N VAL A 289 7.90 -18.87 9.01
CA VAL A 289 8.73 -20.06 9.28
C VAL A 289 8.30 -20.77 10.55
N LEU A 290 8.10 -22.08 10.47
CA LEU A 290 7.92 -22.98 11.60
C LEU A 290 9.27 -23.63 11.93
N TYR A 291 9.61 -23.72 13.21
CA TYR A 291 10.84 -24.39 13.61
C TYR A 291 10.85 -24.89 15.05
N GLY A 292 11.40 -26.09 15.25
CA GLY A 292 11.75 -26.60 16.58
C GLY A 292 11.29 -28.04 16.79
N ALA A 293 11.93 -28.72 17.75
CA ALA A 293 11.71 -30.14 17.98
C ALA A 293 10.44 -30.46 18.81
N GLU A 294 9.72 -29.44 19.27
CA GLU A 294 8.45 -29.58 19.98
C GLU A 294 7.25 -29.35 19.03
N ALA A 295 6.03 -29.55 19.54
CA ALA A 295 4.80 -29.27 18.80
C ALA A 295 4.79 -27.81 18.30
N THR A 296 4.65 -27.63 16.98
CA THR A 296 4.67 -26.31 16.33
C THR A 296 3.62 -26.30 15.24
N SER A 297 2.63 -25.40 15.31
CA SER A 297 1.55 -25.37 14.32
C SER A 297 1.08 -23.97 13.96
N ALA A 298 0.79 -23.77 12.66
CA ALA A 298 0.35 -22.50 12.12
C ALA A 298 -0.76 -22.64 11.06
N LEU A 299 -1.73 -21.73 11.13
CA LEU A 299 -2.68 -21.42 10.07
C LEU A 299 -2.20 -20.15 9.35
N ILE A 300 -2.04 -20.22 8.04
CA ILE A 300 -1.59 -19.12 7.18
C ILE A 300 -2.70 -18.88 6.15
N ARG A 301 -3.52 -17.84 6.35
CA ARG A 301 -4.74 -17.64 5.53
C ARG A 301 -5.00 -16.22 5.05
N GLY A 302 -5.47 -16.05 3.82
CA GLY A 302 -5.83 -14.72 3.28
C GLY A 302 -4.68 -13.70 3.24
N ASN A 303 -3.43 -14.14 3.37
CA ASN A 303 -2.27 -13.24 3.23
C ASN A 303 -2.01 -12.98 1.75
N ARG A 304 -1.34 -11.87 1.48
CA ARG A 304 -0.75 -11.57 0.19
C ARG A 304 0.76 -11.62 0.31
N PHE A 305 1.40 -12.40 -0.55
CA PHE A 305 2.84 -12.54 -0.64
C PHE A 305 3.36 -12.09 -1.99
N ASP A 306 4.48 -11.40 -1.98
CA ASP A 306 5.24 -11.05 -3.18
C ASP A 306 6.73 -10.96 -2.86
N ALA A 307 7.61 -11.03 -3.86
CA ALA A 307 9.04 -10.84 -3.69
C ALA A 307 9.65 -11.69 -2.54
N MET A 308 9.32 -12.99 -2.50
CA MET A 308 9.75 -13.92 -1.45
C MET A 308 10.82 -14.91 -1.92
N ARG A 309 11.51 -15.56 -0.98
CA ARG A 309 12.17 -16.85 -1.28
C ARG A 309 11.23 -18.03 -1.03
N HIS A 310 10.68 -18.16 0.17
CA HIS A 310 9.55 -19.05 0.48
C HIS A 310 8.48 -18.27 1.24
N VAL A 311 7.20 -18.44 0.91
CA VAL A 311 6.10 -17.79 1.64
C VAL A 311 5.80 -18.50 2.97
N VAL A 312 5.97 -19.83 3.00
CA VAL A 312 5.96 -20.66 4.21
C VAL A 312 7.09 -21.68 4.13
N ALA A 313 7.80 -21.89 5.24
CA ALA A 313 8.81 -22.94 5.41
C ALA A 313 8.68 -23.64 6.78
N GLY A 314 9.11 -24.90 6.88
CA GLY A 314 9.31 -25.63 8.14
C GLY A 314 10.68 -26.34 8.16
N GLN A 315 11.26 -26.62 9.34
CA GLN A 315 12.54 -27.33 9.48
C GLN A 315 12.45 -28.84 9.26
N GLY A 316 11.24 -29.40 9.23
CA GLY A 316 11.00 -30.79 8.84
C GLY A 316 10.78 -31.76 10.00
N TYR A 317 10.75 -31.28 11.24
CA TYR A 317 10.44 -32.13 12.39
C TYR A 317 9.02 -32.73 12.27
N PRO A 318 8.79 -34.00 12.66
CA PRO A 318 7.46 -34.62 12.63
C PRO A 318 6.35 -33.92 13.44
N THR A 319 6.73 -32.93 14.25
CA THR A 319 5.88 -32.11 15.12
C THR A 319 5.52 -30.74 14.53
N GLU A 320 6.00 -30.44 13.32
CA GLU A 320 5.71 -29.21 12.58
C GLU A 320 4.55 -29.44 11.59
N ASP A 321 3.42 -28.82 11.88
CA ASP A 321 2.18 -28.89 11.10
C ASP A 321 1.82 -27.51 10.55
N TYR A 322 1.39 -27.38 9.29
CA TYR A 322 0.86 -26.11 8.81
C TYR A 322 -0.27 -26.24 7.79
N VAL A 323 -1.19 -25.28 7.83
CA VAL A 323 -2.25 -25.11 6.84
C VAL A 323 -2.07 -23.75 6.17
N ALA A 324 -1.72 -23.76 4.89
CA ALA A 324 -1.69 -22.58 4.04
C ALA A 324 -2.89 -22.58 3.08
N ARG A 325 -3.83 -21.64 3.27
CA ARG A 325 -5.05 -21.57 2.45
C ARG A 325 -5.49 -20.17 2.08
N ASP A 326 -6.24 -20.04 0.99
CA ASP A 326 -6.89 -18.78 0.60
C ASP A 326 -5.91 -17.60 0.40
N ASN A 327 -4.59 -17.84 0.35
CA ASN A 327 -3.57 -16.81 0.17
C ASN A 327 -3.38 -16.46 -1.32
N LEU A 328 -2.97 -15.22 -1.59
CA LEU A 328 -2.44 -14.79 -2.87
C LEU A 328 -0.90 -14.77 -2.81
N VAL A 329 -0.25 -15.41 -3.76
CA VAL A 329 1.19 -15.29 -4.03
C VAL A 329 1.36 -14.75 -5.44
N GLU A 330 1.93 -13.55 -5.53
CA GLU A 330 2.17 -12.85 -6.80
C GLU A 330 3.32 -13.46 -7.61
N GLY A 331 3.55 -12.92 -8.81
CA GLY A 331 4.43 -13.51 -9.82
C GLY A 331 5.94 -13.47 -9.55
N SER A 332 6.41 -13.12 -8.35
CA SER A 332 7.84 -12.97 -8.05
C SER A 332 8.30 -13.73 -6.83
N ALA A 333 9.09 -14.80 -7.06
CA ALA A 333 9.89 -15.45 -6.03
C ALA A 333 11.26 -15.85 -6.61
N ILE A 334 12.29 -15.89 -5.76
CA ILE A 334 13.64 -16.37 -6.15
C ILE A 334 13.81 -17.88 -5.99
N SER A 335 12.83 -18.57 -5.42
CA SER A 335 12.83 -20.01 -5.22
C SER A 335 11.39 -20.54 -5.15
N HIS A 336 11.23 -21.82 -4.80
CA HIS A 336 9.91 -22.44 -4.66
C HIS A 336 9.08 -21.83 -3.53
N VAL A 337 7.76 -21.78 -3.72
CA VAL A 337 6.86 -20.91 -2.94
C VAL A 337 6.57 -21.46 -1.53
N PHE A 338 5.91 -22.61 -1.43
CA PHE A 338 5.69 -23.31 -0.16
C PHE A 338 6.77 -24.38 0.02
N ASP A 339 7.26 -24.55 1.24
CA ASP A 339 8.32 -25.51 1.54
C ASP A 339 8.10 -26.25 2.86
N MET A 340 8.53 -27.51 2.89
CA MET A 340 8.90 -28.21 4.11
C MET A 340 10.28 -28.84 3.92
N HIS A 341 11.27 -28.43 4.73
CA HIS A 341 12.59 -29.06 4.78
C HIS A 341 12.47 -30.53 5.23
N GLY A 342 13.48 -31.33 4.97
CA GLY A 342 13.68 -32.61 5.64
C GLY A 342 14.44 -32.44 6.96
N GLU A 343 14.03 -33.13 8.02
CA GLU A 343 14.70 -33.10 9.34
C GLU A 343 16.21 -33.37 9.22
N ASN A 344 16.60 -34.31 8.35
CA ASN A 344 17.99 -34.66 8.07
C ASN A 344 18.82 -33.52 7.46
N GLU A 345 18.21 -32.52 6.81
CA GLU A 345 18.94 -31.35 6.30
C GLU A 345 19.50 -30.48 7.45
N ILE A 346 18.92 -30.56 8.64
CA ILE A 346 19.39 -29.90 9.87
C ILE A 346 20.14 -30.88 10.77
N ALA A 347 19.58 -32.07 11.00
CA ALA A 347 20.09 -33.05 11.97
C ALA A 347 21.27 -33.89 11.46
N GLY A 348 21.38 -34.10 10.13
CA GLY A 348 22.41 -34.96 9.52
C GLY A 348 22.37 -36.43 9.95
N ASP A 349 21.23 -36.89 10.46
CA ASP A 349 21.05 -38.18 11.13
C ASP A 349 20.54 -39.31 10.22
N GLY A 350 20.20 -38.98 8.97
CA GLY A 350 19.60 -39.87 7.98
C GLY A 350 18.07 -39.97 8.03
N SER A 351 17.40 -39.18 8.89
CA SER A 351 15.93 -39.16 9.00
C SER A 351 15.26 -38.91 7.64
N SER A 352 14.13 -39.57 7.43
CA SER A 352 13.29 -39.33 6.26
C SER A 352 12.16 -38.34 6.53
N ALA A 353 12.05 -37.76 7.73
CA ALA A 353 10.93 -36.89 8.09
C ALA A 353 10.97 -35.55 7.34
N ALA A 354 9.80 -35.01 7.03
CA ALA A 354 9.58 -33.66 6.53
C ALA A 354 8.18 -33.19 6.96
N GLY A 355 8.07 -32.75 8.22
CA GLY A 355 6.82 -32.27 8.83
C GLY A 355 5.84 -33.37 9.24
N GLY A 356 4.74 -32.96 9.87
CA GLY A 356 3.63 -33.81 10.28
C GLY A 356 2.49 -33.82 9.26
N ASP A 357 1.50 -32.96 9.47
CA ASP A 357 0.30 -32.68 8.66
C ASP A 357 0.45 -31.31 7.97
N ILE A 358 0.58 -31.34 6.64
CA ILE A 358 0.85 -30.15 5.82
C ILE A 358 -0.26 -30.02 4.78
N ARG A 359 -0.94 -28.87 4.73
CA ARG A 359 -2.07 -28.66 3.81
C ARG A 359 -1.91 -27.34 3.09
N VAL A 360 -1.85 -27.38 1.76
CA VAL A 360 -1.67 -26.23 0.89
C VAL A 360 -2.81 -26.24 -0.14
N TYR A 361 -3.87 -25.46 0.10
CA TYR A 361 -5.09 -25.53 -0.71
C TYR A 361 -5.83 -24.20 -0.89
N GLN A 362 -6.58 -24.05 -1.98
CA GLN A 362 -7.33 -22.81 -2.29
C GLN A 362 -6.47 -21.53 -2.37
N ASN A 363 -5.15 -21.66 -2.54
CA ASN A 363 -4.27 -20.51 -2.78
C ASN A 363 -4.25 -20.14 -4.26
N VAL A 364 -3.97 -18.87 -4.55
CA VAL A 364 -3.60 -18.38 -5.87
C VAL A 364 -2.08 -18.22 -5.90
N VAL A 365 -1.38 -18.89 -6.82
CA VAL A 365 0.09 -18.84 -6.93
C VAL A 365 0.49 -18.51 -8.36
N LEU A 366 1.03 -17.32 -8.56
CA LEU A 366 1.26 -16.73 -9.88
C LEU A 366 2.74 -16.70 -10.29
N VAL A 367 3.64 -17.25 -9.46
CA VAL A 367 5.05 -17.51 -9.82
C VAL A 367 5.09 -18.61 -10.88
N GLU A 368 5.47 -18.27 -12.12
CA GLU A 368 5.42 -19.20 -13.28
C GLU A 368 6.60 -20.19 -13.36
N ASP A 369 7.79 -19.77 -12.92
CA ASP A 369 9.08 -20.44 -13.21
C ASP A 369 9.65 -21.25 -12.03
N GLN A 370 8.98 -21.23 -10.88
CA GLN A 370 9.36 -21.96 -9.67
C GLN A 370 8.31 -23.02 -9.29
N TYR A 371 8.70 -24.01 -8.49
CA TYR A 371 7.72 -24.93 -7.89
C TYR A 371 6.82 -24.19 -6.91
N SER A 372 5.50 -24.41 -6.98
CA SER A 372 4.56 -23.87 -5.99
C SER A 372 4.72 -24.55 -4.63
N PHE A 373 5.04 -25.85 -4.58
CA PHE A 373 5.21 -26.56 -3.30
C PHE A 373 6.31 -27.64 -3.37
N VAL A 374 7.24 -27.63 -2.42
CA VAL A 374 8.29 -28.64 -2.29
C VAL A 374 8.27 -29.26 -0.90
N VAL A 375 8.31 -30.60 -0.86
CA VAL A 375 8.47 -31.36 0.40
C VAL A 375 9.77 -32.15 0.32
N ARG A 376 10.72 -31.88 1.23
CA ARG A 376 12.08 -32.42 1.19
C ARG A 376 12.27 -33.68 2.04
N GLY A 377 11.25 -34.52 2.03
CA GLY A 377 11.27 -35.83 2.68
C GLY A 377 9.89 -36.46 2.67
N LYS A 378 9.62 -37.30 3.66
CA LYS A 378 8.35 -37.99 3.87
C LYS A 378 7.62 -37.38 5.09
N PRO A 379 6.47 -36.70 4.90
CA PRO A 379 5.64 -36.24 6.00
C PRO A 379 5.18 -37.38 6.91
N ALA A 380 5.13 -37.15 8.22
CA ALA A 380 4.74 -38.17 9.18
C ALA A 380 3.25 -38.54 9.06
N THR A 381 2.38 -37.53 8.95
CA THR A 381 0.94 -37.68 8.74
C THR A 381 0.61 -37.60 7.25
N GLY A 382 0.96 -36.49 6.60
CA GLY A 382 0.78 -36.30 5.16
C GLY A 382 0.98 -34.86 4.69
N ALA A 383 1.25 -34.69 3.40
CA ALA A 383 1.23 -33.40 2.71
C ALA A 383 0.18 -33.42 1.60
N TRP A 384 -0.72 -32.43 1.58
CA TRP A 384 -1.82 -32.32 0.64
C TRP A 384 -1.78 -31.00 -0.14
N PHE A 385 -1.79 -31.08 -1.47
CA PHE A 385 -1.72 -29.95 -2.40
C PHE A 385 -2.87 -30.00 -3.40
N TYR A 386 -3.94 -29.23 -3.15
CA TYR A 386 -5.22 -29.43 -3.83
C TYR A 386 -6.03 -28.13 -3.98
N ALA A 387 -6.91 -28.07 -4.98
CA ALA A 387 -7.81 -26.93 -5.23
C ALA A 387 -7.13 -25.54 -5.33
N ASN A 388 -5.84 -25.44 -5.62
CA ASN A 388 -5.14 -24.17 -5.84
C ASN A 388 -5.31 -23.68 -7.29
N CYS A 389 -5.17 -22.37 -7.52
CA CYS A 389 -5.07 -21.75 -8.84
C CYS A 389 -3.60 -21.38 -9.12
N LEU A 390 -2.98 -22.03 -10.11
CA LEU A 390 -1.53 -22.08 -10.26
C LEU A 390 -1.10 -21.66 -11.67
N ALA A 391 -0.17 -20.70 -11.77
CA ALA A 391 0.48 -20.36 -13.02
C ALA A 391 1.45 -21.44 -13.54
N PRO A 392 2.19 -22.19 -12.70
CA PRO A 392 2.97 -23.33 -13.16
C PRO A 392 2.13 -24.41 -13.84
N SER A 393 2.71 -25.04 -14.86
CA SER A 393 2.15 -26.29 -15.41
C SER A 393 2.25 -27.44 -14.40
N SER A 394 1.38 -28.44 -14.51
CA SER A 394 1.34 -29.57 -13.57
C SER A 394 2.64 -30.36 -13.45
N GLY A 395 3.51 -30.35 -14.48
CA GLY A 395 4.84 -30.96 -14.42
C GLY A 395 5.87 -30.20 -13.56
N ASN A 396 5.60 -28.93 -13.26
CA ASN A 396 6.49 -28.02 -12.53
C ASN A 396 5.84 -27.41 -11.27
N ALA A 397 4.60 -27.80 -10.93
CA ALA A 397 3.86 -27.18 -9.82
C ALA A 397 4.32 -27.65 -8.44
N TYR A 398 4.81 -28.87 -8.31
CA TYR A 398 5.28 -29.42 -7.03
C TYR A 398 6.39 -30.46 -7.20
N ASP A 399 7.13 -30.71 -6.12
CA ASP A 399 8.22 -31.69 -6.08
C ASP A 399 8.33 -32.38 -4.69
N GLN A 400 8.70 -33.66 -4.66
CA GLN A 400 9.02 -34.38 -3.43
C GLN A 400 10.46 -34.90 -3.49
N ARG A 401 11.34 -34.33 -2.67
CA ARG A 401 12.80 -34.54 -2.73
C ARG A 401 13.29 -35.50 -1.65
N TYR A 402 14.43 -36.14 -1.96
CA TYR A 402 15.21 -37.06 -1.10
C TYR A 402 14.50 -38.37 -0.68
N TYR A 403 13.28 -38.31 -0.17
CA TYR A 403 12.45 -39.45 0.23
C TYR A 403 11.04 -39.30 -0.32
N ALA A 404 10.33 -40.42 -0.52
CA ALA A 404 9.01 -40.43 -1.16
C ALA A 404 7.92 -41.07 -0.28
N GLY A 405 6.69 -40.61 -0.45
CA GLY A 405 5.48 -41.13 0.21
C GLY A 405 4.79 -40.09 1.10
N ASN A 406 3.55 -40.38 1.51
CA ASN A 406 2.69 -39.48 2.28
C ASN A 406 2.53 -38.07 1.65
N PHE A 407 2.70 -37.95 0.33
CA PHE A 407 2.49 -36.72 -0.43
C PHE A 407 1.33 -36.95 -1.42
N HIS A 408 0.42 -35.99 -1.49
CA HIS A 408 -0.86 -36.09 -2.18
C HIS A 408 -1.14 -34.79 -2.94
N ALA A 409 -1.25 -34.88 -4.27
CA ALA A 409 -1.69 -33.78 -5.12
C ALA A 409 -3.07 -34.07 -5.71
N ASP A 410 -3.83 -33.02 -6.00
CA ASP A 410 -5.16 -33.07 -6.64
C ASP A 410 -6.25 -33.84 -5.85
N VAL A 411 -5.99 -34.17 -4.59
CA VAL A 411 -6.91 -34.84 -3.66
C VAL A 411 -6.83 -34.24 -2.26
N ASP A 412 -7.97 -34.22 -1.57
CA ASP A 412 -8.07 -33.73 -0.19
C ASP A 412 -7.62 -34.78 0.86
N PRO A 413 -7.55 -34.43 2.16
CA PRO A 413 -7.21 -35.38 3.23
C PRO A 413 -8.16 -36.56 3.41
N THR A 414 -9.37 -36.53 2.82
CA THR A 414 -10.31 -37.66 2.81
C THR A 414 -10.06 -38.62 1.63
N GLY A 415 -9.24 -38.20 0.66
CA GLY A 415 -9.00 -38.91 -0.60
C GLY A 415 -10.05 -38.59 -1.68
N ALA A 416 -10.87 -37.55 -1.49
CA ALA A 416 -11.78 -37.05 -2.52
C ALA A 416 -11.01 -36.21 -3.55
N ALA A 417 -11.48 -36.21 -4.80
CA ALA A 417 -10.85 -35.45 -5.88
C ALA A 417 -11.08 -33.94 -5.70
N ALA A 418 -9.98 -33.19 -5.62
CA ALA A 418 -9.95 -31.74 -5.45
C ALA A 418 -8.81 -31.17 -6.33
N PRO A 419 -8.93 -31.22 -7.67
CA PRO A 419 -7.83 -30.89 -8.57
C PRO A 419 -7.41 -29.43 -8.46
N ASN A 420 -6.10 -29.19 -8.58
CA ASN A 420 -5.57 -27.85 -8.81
C ASN A 420 -5.85 -27.42 -10.26
N ALA A 421 -6.02 -26.12 -10.47
CA ALA A 421 -6.02 -25.51 -11.79
C ALA A 421 -4.59 -25.08 -12.14
N TYR A 422 -4.02 -25.67 -13.19
CA TYR A 422 -2.62 -25.45 -13.61
C TYR A 422 -2.54 -24.58 -14.87
N SER A 423 -1.40 -23.92 -15.10
CA SER A 423 -1.19 -23.02 -16.25
C SER A 423 -2.26 -21.93 -16.37
N GLN A 424 -2.61 -21.33 -15.23
CA GLN A 424 -3.57 -20.24 -15.11
C GLN A 424 -2.88 -18.88 -15.23
N VAL A 425 -3.56 -17.89 -15.82
CA VAL A 425 -3.15 -16.48 -15.72
C VAL A 425 -3.95 -15.76 -14.63
N PRO A 426 -3.48 -14.61 -14.11
CA PRO A 426 -4.21 -13.75 -13.17
C PRO A 426 -5.74 -13.66 -13.34
N SER A 427 -6.21 -13.47 -14.57
CA SER A 427 -7.64 -13.33 -14.88
C SER A 427 -8.45 -14.62 -14.69
N ASP A 428 -7.80 -15.79 -14.78
CA ASP A 428 -8.44 -17.08 -14.55
C ASP A 428 -8.67 -17.34 -13.05
N CYS A 429 -7.77 -16.80 -12.21
CA CYS A 429 -7.84 -16.91 -10.75
C CYS A 429 -8.69 -15.82 -10.07
N GLY A 430 -9.23 -14.86 -10.82
CA GLY A 430 -10.03 -13.75 -10.26
C GLY A 430 -9.20 -12.72 -9.48
N SER A 431 -7.90 -12.67 -9.73
CA SER A 431 -6.90 -11.80 -9.08
C SER A 431 -6.25 -10.90 -10.13
N ALA A 432 -6.96 -9.86 -10.56
CA ALA A 432 -6.43 -8.88 -11.50
C ALA A 432 -7.09 -7.52 -11.25
N HIS A 433 -6.33 -6.61 -10.62
CA HIS A 433 -6.79 -5.33 -10.10
C HIS A 433 -5.84 -4.18 -10.50
N TRP A 434 -6.09 -2.99 -9.98
CA TRP A 434 -5.08 -1.94 -9.85
C TRP A 434 -4.77 -1.76 -8.36
N CYS A 435 -3.50 -1.59 -7.98
CA CYS A 435 -3.15 -1.04 -6.68
C CYS A 435 -3.48 0.46 -6.68
N LEU A 436 -4.12 0.97 -5.64
CA LEU A 436 -3.89 2.35 -5.19
C LEU A 436 -3.25 2.33 -3.79
N ARG A 437 -2.37 3.28 -3.50
CA ARG A 437 -1.80 3.51 -2.16
C ARG A 437 -1.83 5.00 -1.82
N ASP A 438 -2.65 5.34 -0.84
CA ASP A 438 -2.96 6.71 -0.45
C ASP A 438 -1.70 7.45 0.06
N GLY A 439 -1.35 8.61 -0.50
CA GLY A 439 -0.08 9.29 -0.21
C GLY A 439 1.20 8.44 -0.44
N GLY A 440 1.11 7.37 -1.22
CA GLY A 440 2.21 6.44 -1.52
C GLY A 440 2.62 5.46 -0.40
N GLU A 441 2.23 5.70 0.85
CA GLU A 441 2.41 4.76 1.99
C GLU A 441 1.13 4.03 2.41
N GLY A 442 -0.03 4.52 2.00
CA GLY A 442 -1.35 4.12 2.47
C GLY A 442 -1.65 2.62 2.34
N ALA A 443 -2.62 2.17 3.14
CA ALA A 443 -3.16 0.84 3.02
C ALA A 443 -3.68 0.61 1.60
N GLN A 444 -3.23 -0.48 0.97
CA GLN A 444 -3.49 -0.64 -0.46
C GLN A 444 -4.96 -0.96 -0.74
N HIS A 445 -5.54 -0.25 -1.71
CA HIS A 445 -6.84 -0.56 -2.30
C HIS A 445 -6.69 -1.39 -3.57
N TYR A 446 -7.73 -2.15 -3.91
CA TYR A 446 -7.81 -2.92 -5.15
C TYR A 446 -8.92 -2.37 -6.05
N GLY A 447 -8.55 -1.69 -7.12
CA GLY A 447 -9.49 -1.19 -8.12
C GLY A 447 -10.24 -2.35 -8.79
N SER A 448 -11.57 -2.26 -8.86
CA SER A 448 -12.42 -3.24 -9.58
C SER A 448 -12.42 -3.04 -11.11
N LEU A 449 -11.51 -2.23 -11.63
CA LEU A 449 -11.45 -1.84 -13.03
C LEU A 449 -10.46 -2.69 -13.82
N SER A 450 -10.91 -3.10 -15.01
CA SER A 450 -10.22 -4.08 -15.83
C SER A 450 -8.87 -3.60 -16.35
N GLY A 451 -7.80 -4.33 -16.06
CA GLY A 451 -6.80 -4.87 -17.02
C GLY A 451 -6.10 -3.95 -18.04
N THR A 452 -6.35 -2.66 -18.06
CA THR A 452 -5.62 -1.69 -18.89
C THR A 452 -4.24 -1.47 -18.24
N PRO A 453 -3.12 -1.64 -18.99
CA PRO A 453 -1.79 -1.32 -18.49
C PRO A 453 -1.67 0.17 -18.12
N VAL A 454 -0.85 0.51 -17.13
CA VAL A 454 -0.54 1.92 -16.80
C VAL A 454 0.04 2.72 -17.96
N ASP A 455 0.72 2.03 -18.89
CA ASP A 455 1.25 2.62 -20.13
C ASP A 455 0.14 3.15 -21.06
N ASP A 456 -1.09 2.64 -20.93
CA ASP A 456 -2.29 3.01 -21.69
C ASP A 456 -3.24 3.94 -20.88
N LEU A 457 -2.73 4.56 -19.81
CA LEU A 457 -3.45 5.49 -18.93
C LEU A 457 -2.81 6.88 -18.84
N LEU A 458 -3.64 7.90 -18.63
CA LEU A 458 -3.28 9.24 -18.12
C LEU A 458 -4.08 9.50 -16.82
N VAL A 459 -3.71 10.55 -16.09
CA VAL A 459 -4.35 10.96 -14.81
C VAL A 459 -4.78 12.42 -14.89
N GLY A 460 -5.93 12.75 -14.30
CA GLY A 460 -6.49 14.10 -14.15
C GLY A 460 -7.98 14.07 -13.77
N ASP A 461 -8.55 15.15 -13.24
CA ASP A 461 -9.97 15.22 -12.87
C ASP A 461 -10.85 15.42 -14.13
N LEU A 462 -11.43 14.35 -14.66
CA LEU A 462 -12.27 14.40 -15.87
C LEU A 462 -13.75 14.67 -15.56
N ASN A 463 -14.15 14.76 -14.29
CA ASN A 463 -15.54 14.78 -13.88
C ASN A 463 -15.94 16.01 -13.03
N GLY A 464 -14.95 16.72 -12.48
CA GLY A 464 -15.08 17.94 -11.69
C GLY A 464 -15.45 17.69 -10.22
N ASP A 465 -15.19 16.50 -9.67
CA ASP A 465 -15.43 16.20 -8.25
C ASP A 465 -14.24 16.56 -7.33
N GLY A 466 -13.14 17.03 -7.92
CA GLY A 466 -11.92 17.39 -7.21
C GLY A 466 -11.02 16.21 -6.88
N LYS A 467 -11.21 15.07 -7.57
CA LYS A 467 -10.34 13.90 -7.49
C LYS A 467 -9.83 13.57 -8.89
N ASP A 468 -8.61 13.08 -8.96
CA ASP A 468 -8.07 12.56 -10.20
C ASP A 468 -8.80 11.27 -10.62
N ASP A 469 -9.10 11.17 -11.91
CA ASP A 469 -9.55 9.95 -12.60
C ASP A 469 -8.39 9.35 -13.39
N VAL A 470 -8.48 8.06 -13.74
CA VAL A 470 -7.67 7.51 -14.83
C VAL A 470 -8.39 7.61 -16.17
N PHE A 471 -7.66 8.02 -17.21
CA PHE A 471 -8.15 8.21 -18.58
C PHE A 471 -7.48 7.25 -19.56
N THR A 472 -8.22 6.70 -20.51
CA THR A 472 -7.67 5.88 -21.61
C THR A 472 -8.28 6.24 -22.97
N SER A 473 -7.56 5.93 -24.05
CA SER A 473 -7.97 6.19 -25.45
C SER A 473 -8.08 4.93 -26.32
N THR A 474 -8.15 3.74 -25.71
CA THR A 474 -8.13 2.44 -26.40
C THR A 474 -9.19 2.33 -27.49
N GLY A 475 -8.78 1.96 -28.71
CA GLY A 475 -9.69 1.80 -29.85
C GLY A 475 -10.37 3.09 -30.30
N ALA A 476 -9.74 4.25 -30.05
CA ALA A 476 -10.25 5.61 -30.30
C ALA A 476 -11.46 6.04 -29.45
N ALA A 477 -11.88 5.23 -28.47
CA ALA A 477 -12.87 5.64 -27.47
C ALA A 477 -12.15 6.26 -26.27
N TRP A 478 -12.42 7.53 -25.96
CA TRP A 478 -11.93 8.12 -24.72
C TRP A 478 -12.85 7.72 -23.57
N ARG A 479 -12.26 7.35 -22.45
CA ARG A 479 -12.98 6.96 -21.24
C ARG A 479 -12.21 7.40 -20.01
N TYR A 480 -12.93 7.72 -18.95
CA TYR A 480 -12.37 7.92 -17.63
C TYR A 480 -13.01 6.96 -16.62
N ALA A 481 -12.34 6.74 -15.49
CA ALA A 481 -12.92 6.11 -14.31
C ALA A 481 -12.11 6.47 -13.06
N ASN A 482 -12.80 6.66 -11.93
CA ASN A 482 -12.14 6.72 -10.63
C ASN A 482 -11.57 5.33 -10.29
N PRO A 483 -10.26 5.18 -9.97
CA PRO A 483 -9.65 3.88 -9.75
C PRO A 483 -10.11 3.18 -8.46
N ASN A 484 -10.68 3.91 -7.48
CA ASN A 484 -11.23 3.39 -6.23
C ASN A 484 -12.60 2.68 -6.40
N GLY A 485 -12.82 2.02 -7.54
CA GLY A 485 -14.03 1.23 -7.82
C GLY A 485 -15.09 1.92 -8.69
N GLY A 486 -14.73 2.99 -9.41
CA GLY A 486 -15.57 3.58 -10.44
C GLY A 486 -15.89 2.62 -11.60
N SER A 487 -16.73 3.06 -12.52
CA SER A 487 -16.99 2.36 -13.79
C SER A 487 -16.57 3.23 -14.97
N TRP A 488 -15.99 2.62 -16.01
CA TRP A 488 -15.58 3.29 -17.24
C TRP A 488 -16.71 4.11 -17.87
N THR A 489 -16.60 5.43 -17.77
CA THR A 489 -17.52 6.40 -18.36
C THR A 489 -16.95 6.89 -19.69
N SER A 490 -17.81 7.03 -20.71
CA SER A 490 -17.37 7.39 -22.07
C SER A 490 -17.40 8.90 -22.29
N LEU A 491 -16.31 9.42 -22.88
CA LEU A 491 -16.12 10.81 -23.28
C LEU A 491 -16.30 10.94 -24.81
N ALA A 492 -15.66 11.93 -25.43
CA ALA A 492 -15.57 12.01 -26.89
C ALA A 492 -14.78 10.83 -27.50
N SER A 493 -14.60 10.82 -28.82
CA SER A 493 -13.78 9.82 -29.51
C SER A 493 -12.75 10.49 -30.42
N SER A 494 -11.54 9.94 -30.45
CA SER A 494 -10.48 10.42 -31.32
C SER A 494 -9.45 9.35 -31.63
N ALA A 495 -8.98 9.33 -32.87
CA ALA A 495 -7.87 8.48 -33.33
C ALA A 495 -6.50 9.13 -33.08
N VAL A 496 -6.40 10.04 -32.11
CA VAL A 496 -5.13 10.60 -31.62
C VAL A 496 -4.60 9.66 -30.54
N ASP A 497 -3.38 9.19 -30.70
CA ASP A 497 -2.73 8.28 -29.75
C ASP A 497 -2.54 8.94 -28.38
N LEU A 498 -2.67 8.17 -27.31
CA LEU A 498 -2.58 8.65 -25.92
C LEU A 498 -1.29 9.46 -25.65
N SER A 499 -0.16 9.03 -26.21
CA SER A 499 1.15 9.69 -26.08
C SER A 499 1.26 11.07 -26.74
N ALA A 500 0.27 11.47 -27.55
CA ALA A 500 0.16 12.81 -28.12
C ALA A 500 -0.78 13.74 -27.33
N LEU A 501 -1.50 13.21 -26.35
CA LEU A 501 -2.46 13.94 -25.52
C LEU A 501 -1.82 14.49 -24.23
N ALA A 502 -2.54 15.39 -23.58
CA ALA A 502 -2.36 15.78 -22.18
C ALA A 502 -3.73 16.01 -21.56
N LEU A 503 -3.83 15.84 -20.24
CA LEU A 503 -4.96 16.28 -19.42
C LEU A 503 -4.52 17.54 -18.68
N VAL A 504 -5.30 18.60 -18.78
CA VAL A 504 -4.94 19.93 -18.27
C VAL A 504 -6.15 20.87 -18.29
N ASP A 505 -6.52 21.43 -17.13
CA ASP A 505 -7.56 22.47 -16.99
C ASP A 505 -7.05 23.83 -17.51
N LEU A 506 -7.40 24.15 -18.76
CA LEU A 506 -6.91 25.33 -19.45
C LEU A 506 -7.84 26.55 -19.28
N ASP A 507 -9.02 26.40 -18.68
CA ASP A 507 -9.94 27.53 -18.45
C ASP A 507 -10.31 27.81 -16.98
N GLY A 508 -9.73 27.05 -16.05
CA GLY A 508 -9.79 27.26 -14.60
C GLY A 508 -11.15 26.90 -13.99
N ASP A 509 -11.89 25.96 -14.60
CA ASP A 509 -13.22 25.56 -14.13
C ASP A 509 -13.23 24.40 -13.15
N GLY A 510 -12.08 23.77 -12.93
CA GLY A 510 -11.89 22.62 -12.05
C GLY A 510 -11.77 21.29 -12.78
N THR A 511 -12.21 21.19 -14.04
CA THR A 511 -12.17 19.94 -14.83
C THR A 511 -11.03 19.95 -15.84
N ASP A 512 -10.25 18.87 -15.93
CA ASP A 512 -9.15 18.78 -16.89
C ASP A 512 -9.64 18.58 -18.34
N ASP A 513 -9.09 19.39 -19.26
CA ASP A 513 -9.36 19.29 -20.69
C ASP A 513 -8.40 18.32 -21.38
N VAL A 514 -8.86 17.69 -22.47
CA VAL A 514 -7.96 16.87 -23.31
C VAL A 514 -7.28 17.77 -24.33
N PHE A 515 -5.98 17.98 -24.20
CA PHE A 515 -5.15 18.84 -25.06
C PHE A 515 -4.33 18.05 -26.08
N TYR A 516 -4.10 18.63 -27.27
CA TYR A 516 -3.26 18.06 -28.34
C TYR A 516 -2.45 19.14 -29.07
N ALA A 517 -1.12 18.96 -29.13
CA ALA A 517 -0.19 19.81 -29.87
C ALA A 517 0.39 19.10 -31.10
N ASN A 518 -0.18 19.41 -32.27
CA ASN A 518 0.07 18.69 -33.52
C ASN A 518 1.18 19.27 -34.42
N GLY A 519 1.93 20.27 -33.95
CA GLY A 519 2.96 20.96 -34.73
C GLY A 519 2.45 21.97 -35.78
N THR A 520 1.14 22.19 -35.85
CA THR A 520 0.52 23.28 -36.65
C THR A 520 -0.49 24.11 -35.83
N SER A 521 -1.14 23.47 -34.87
CA SER A 521 -2.02 24.08 -33.89
C SER A 521 -1.99 23.34 -32.55
N TRP A 522 -2.41 24.06 -31.53
CA TRP A 522 -2.86 23.52 -30.26
C TRP A 522 -4.37 23.40 -30.29
N GLN A 523 -4.87 22.23 -29.90
CA GLN A 523 -6.28 21.89 -29.87
C GLN A 523 -6.65 21.39 -28.48
N TRP A 524 -7.91 21.57 -28.11
CA TRP A 524 -8.48 21.04 -26.86
C TRP A 524 -9.88 20.47 -27.09
N SER A 525 -10.29 19.57 -26.19
CA SER A 525 -11.65 19.11 -26.00
C SER A 525 -12.04 19.39 -24.56
N LYS A 526 -13.03 20.27 -24.35
CA LYS A 526 -13.38 20.76 -23.03
C LYS A 526 -13.94 19.63 -22.16
N GLY A 527 -13.33 19.38 -21.00
CA GLY A 527 -13.59 18.21 -20.14
C GLY A 527 -13.58 16.87 -20.89
N GLY A 528 -12.84 16.77 -21.99
CA GLY A 528 -12.85 15.61 -22.91
C GLY A 528 -14.17 15.31 -23.62
N THR A 529 -15.23 16.11 -23.43
CA THR A 529 -16.58 15.85 -23.98
C THR A 529 -16.87 16.59 -25.29
N SER A 530 -16.18 17.71 -25.56
CA SER A 530 -16.43 18.51 -26.76
C SER A 530 -15.74 17.92 -28.00
N SER A 531 -16.22 18.29 -29.19
CA SER A 531 -15.38 18.16 -30.40
C SER A 531 -14.12 19.01 -30.27
N TRP A 532 -13.01 18.56 -30.88
CA TRP A 532 -11.77 19.34 -30.99
C TRP A 532 -12.00 20.78 -31.44
N ALA A 533 -11.59 21.74 -30.62
CA ALA A 533 -11.50 23.15 -30.96
C ALA A 533 -10.03 23.59 -31.03
N THR A 534 -9.70 24.53 -31.92
CA THR A 534 -8.35 25.10 -32.01
C THR A 534 -8.21 26.24 -31.00
N LEU A 535 -7.32 26.09 -30.02
CA LEU A 535 -6.92 27.16 -29.11
C LEU A 535 -6.04 28.18 -29.83
N LYS A 536 -5.01 27.70 -30.55
CA LYS A 536 -3.95 28.57 -31.07
C LYS A 536 -3.20 27.94 -32.23
N SER A 537 -2.79 28.75 -33.22
CA SER A 537 -1.77 28.33 -34.20
C SER A 537 -0.39 28.28 -33.55
N SER A 538 0.31 27.16 -33.68
CA SER A 538 1.59 26.90 -33.03
C SER A 538 2.39 25.82 -33.76
N ALA A 539 3.69 26.00 -33.90
CA ALA A 539 4.57 25.01 -34.52
C ALA A 539 5.11 23.96 -33.53
N PHE A 540 4.86 24.14 -32.23
CA PHE A 540 5.32 23.23 -31.18
C PHE A 540 4.51 21.92 -31.17
N THR A 541 5.22 20.80 -31.07
CA THR A 541 4.65 19.46 -30.85
C THR A 541 4.45 19.17 -29.36
N ARG A 542 3.70 18.10 -29.02
CA ARG A 542 3.53 17.60 -27.64
C ARG A 542 4.84 17.46 -26.85
N SER A 543 5.94 17.11 -27.52
CA SER A 543 7.29 16.97 -26.94
C SER A 543 8.04 18.29 -26.70
N GLN A 544 7.44 19.43 -27.04
CA GLN A 544 8.03 20.78 -26.91
C GLN A 544 7.16 21.73 -26.07
N VAL A 545 6.14 21.18 -25.40
CA VAL A 545 5.24 21.90 -24.51
C VAL A 545 5.17 21.19 -23.15
N GLY A 546 5.08 21.99 -22.09
CA GLY A 546 4.72 21.57 -20.73
C GLY A 546 3.56 22.44 -20.24
N PHE A 547 3.08 22.20 -19.02
CA PHE A 547 1.96 22.96 -18.43
C PHE A 547 2.25 23.32 -16.97
N GLY A 548 1.50 24.29 -16.45
CA GLY A 548 1.65 24.82 -15.09
C GLY A 548 0.97 26.18 -14.96
N ASP A 549 0.65 26.61 -13.74
CA ASP A 549 0.19 27.98 -13.48
C ASP A 549 1.40 28.89 -13.22
N PHE A 550 1.98 29.48 -14.27
CA PHE A 550 3.12 30.39 -14.13
C PHE A 550 2.69 31.82 -13.75
N ASN A 551 1.39 32.08 -13.61
CA ASN A 551 0.83 33.42 -13.50
C ASN A 551 0.04 33.65 -12.19
N GLY A 552 -0.38 32.59 -11.52
CA GLY A 552 -1.08 32.55 -10.23
C GLY A 552 -2.59 32.81 -10.33
N ASP A 553 -3.23 32.56 -11.49
CA ASP A 553 -4.68 32.76 -11.67
C ASP A 553 -5.53 31.49 -11.50
N GLY A 554 -4.90 30.34 -11.31
CA GLY A 554 -5.57 29.05 -11.09
C GLY A 554 -6.03 28.35 -12.37
N ALA A 555 -5.65 28.85 -13.56
CA ALA A 555 -5.79 28.12 -14.82
C ALA A 555 -4.40 27.68 -15.31
N MET A 556 -4.34 26.56 -16.05
CA MET A 556 -3.05 26.07 -16.56
C MET A 556 -2.60 26.83 -17.81
N ASP A 557 -1.34 27.26 -17.79
CA ASP A 557 -0.66 27.83 -18.95
C ASP A 557 0.02 26.75 -19.78
N VAL A 558 0.29 27.05 -21.06
CA VAL A 558 1.17 26.22 -21.90
C VAL A 558 2.59 26.79 -21.93
N PHE A 559 3.53 26.10 -21.29
CA PHE A 559 4.95 26.41 -21.32
C PHE A 559 5.61 25.96 -22.63
N THR A 560 6.54 26.74 -23.15
CA THR A 560 7.29 26.48 -24.39
C THR A 560 8.77 26.86 -24.25
N THR A 561 9.64 26.16 -24.99
CA THR A 561 11.05 26.54 -25.16
C THR A 561 11.43 26.58 -26.64
N ASP A 562 12.02 27.70 -27.09
CA ASP A 562 12.56 27.84 -28.45
C ASP A 562 14.06 27.45 -28.55
N GLY A 563 14.63 26.92 -27.45
CA GLY A 563 16.06 26.63 -27.31
C GLY A 563 16.94 27.84 -26.94
N ALA A 564 16.35 29.04 -26.79
CA ALA A 564 17.00 30.26 -26.32
C ALA A 564 16.18 31.03 -25.28
N ARG A 565 14.86 30.82 -25.23
CA ARG A 565 13.91 31.42 -24.29
C ARG A 565 12.89 30.41 -23.83
N TRP A 566 12.45 30.60 -22.60
CA TRP A 566 11.23 30.03 -22.06
C TRP A 566 10.09 31.03 -22.17
N SER A 567 8.88 30.57 -22.47
CA SER A 567 7.67 31.41 -22.49
C SER A 567 6.45 30.59 -22.14
N TYR A 568 5.55 31.14 -21.33
CA TYR A 568 4.23 30.56 -21.10
C TYR A 568 3.18 31.24 -22.00
N HIS A 569 2.03 30.59 -22.11
CA HIS A 569 0.88 31.06 -22.84
C HIS A 569 -0.36 30.94 -21.94
N PRO A 570 -0.91 32.08 -21.45
CA PRO A 570 -2.15 32.12 -20.67
C PRO A 570 -3.23 31.23 -21.28
N ASN A 571 -3.66 30.21 -20.54
CA ASN A 571 -4.79 29.34 -20.89
C ASN A 571 -4.61 28.69 -22.29
N GLY A 572 -3.36 28.46 -22.70
CA GLY A 572 -2.93 28.01 -24.04
C GLY A 572 -3.27 28.92 -25.24
N SER A 573 -4.24 29.82 -25.10
CA SER A 573 -4.73 30.71 -26.17
C SER A 573 -4.07 32.09 -26.15
N GLY A 574 -3.48 32.47 -25.02
CA GLY A 574 -2.83 33.75 -24.77
C GLY A 574 -1.61 34.06 -25.65
N ALA A 575 -1.27 35.34 -25.69
CA ALA A 575 0.01 35.80 -26.25
C ALA A 575 1.17 35.24 -25.43
N ALA A 576 2.29 34.91 -26.09
CA ALA A 576 3.48 34.40 -25.40
C ALA A 576 4.01 35.44 -24.40
N VAL A 577 4.20 35.03 -23.14
CA VAL A 577 4.87 35.82 -22.10
C VAL A 577 6.23 35.18 -21.83
N THR A 578 7.31 35.91 -22.09
CA THR A 578 8.68 35.41 -21.87
C THR A 578 9.02 35.40 -20.39
N LEU A 579 9.39 34.22 -19.89
CA LEU A 579 9.81 34.00 -18.50
C LEU A 579 11.30 34.27 -18.33
N ALA A 580 12.15 33.57 -19.11
CA ALA A 580 13.60 33.64 -19.01
C ALA A 580 14.29 33.48 -20.37
N THR A 581 15.54 33.94 -20.44
CA THR A 581 16.48 33.58 -21.52
C THR A 581 17.27 32.36 -21.04
N SER A 582 16.98 31.19 -21.60
CA SER A 582 17.51 29.90 -21.17
C SER A 582 17.55 28.94 -22.36
N SER A 583 18.60 28.13 -22.46
CA SER A 583 18.79 27.14 -23.52
C SER A 583 18.49 25.71 -23.08
N ALA A 584 17.90 25.51 -21.89
CA ALA A 584 17.47 24.19 -21.45
C ALA A 584 16.34 23.67 -22.35
N ALA A 585 16.46 22.42 -22.79
CA ALA A 585 15.45 21.76 -23.60
C ALA A 585 14.35 21.18 -22.71
N MET A 586 13.15 20.98 -23.26
CA MET A 586 11.99 20.44 -22.51
C MET A 586 12.31 19.12 -21.79
N ALA A 587 13.16 18.28 -22.38
CA ALA A 587 13.58 17.01 -21.80
C ALA A 587 14.31 17.16 -20.44
N ASP A 588 15.02 18.27 -20.25
CA ASP A 588 15.85 18.56 -19.08
C ASP A 588 15.08 19.33 -17.98
N LEU A 589 13.78 19.57 -18.18
CA LEU A 589 12.93 20.41 -17.32
C LEU A 589 11.80 19.61 -16.69
N ARG A 590 11.35 20.06 -15.52
CA ARG A 590 10.09 19.66 -14.86
C ARG A 590 9.44 20.89 -14.24
N PHE A 591 8.19 20.73 -13.83
CA PHE A 591 7.34 21.79 -13.33
C PHE A 591 6.72 21.35 -11.99
N GLY A 592 6.51 22.29 -11.08
CA GLY A 592 6.00 22.06 -9.72
C GLY A 592 6.16 23.33 -8.88
N ASP A 593 5.54 23.40 -7.71
CA ASP A 593 5.73 24.50 -6.77
C ASP A 593 6.73 24.06 -5.69
N PHE A 594 7.97 24.53 -5.75
CA PHE A 594 9.04 24.13 -4.82
C PHE A 594 9.25 25.15 -3.68
N ASP A 595 8.42 26.19 -3.56
CA ASP A 595 8.45 27.12 -2.42
C ASP A 595 7.09 27.48 -1.77
N GLY A 596 5.99 26.89 -2.25
CA GLY A 596 4.64 26.96 -1.67
C GLY A 596 3.91 28.28 -1.90
N ASP A 597 4.26 29.04 -2.95
CA ASP A 597 3.61 30.33 -3.23
C ASP A 597 2.34 30.25 -4.08
N GLY A 598 2.08 29.08 -4.68
CA GLY A 598 0.97 28.80 -5.59
C GLY A 598 1.25 29.19 -7.04
N THR A 599 2.53 29.27 -7.46
CA THR A 599 2.93 29.40 -8.86
C THR A 599 3.89 28.30 -9.26
N THR A 600 3.81 27.86 -10.52
CA THR A 600 4.65 26.79 -11.04
C THR A 600 6.07 27.28 -11.33
N ASP A 601 7.03 26.68 -10.64
CA ASP A 601 8.46 26.84 -10.89
C ASP A 601 8.97 25.92 -12.00
N VAL A 602 10.21 26.14 -12.42
CA VAL A 602 10.92 25.27 -13.38
C VAL A 602 12.10 24.58 -12.71
N PHE A 603 12.07 23.25 -12.64
CA PHE A 603 13.13 22.38 -12.10
C PHE A 603 14.07 21.86 -13.18
N SER A 604 15.34 21.62 -12.84
CA SER A 604 16.32 20.88 -13.68
C SER A 604 17.48 20.33 -12.83
N ALA A 605 18.13 19.26 -13.27
CA ALA A 605 19.29 18.67 -12.62
C ALA A 605 20.56 18.86 -13.47
N ASP A 606 21.72 19.09 -12.83
CA ASP A 606 23.02 19.24 -13.51
C ASP A 606 24.03 18.10 -13.27
N GLY A 607 23.58 17.00 -12.67
CA GLY A 607 24.40 15.84 -12.31
C GLY A 607 25.21 16.03 -11.02
N ALA A 608 25.12 17.18 -10.36
CA ALA A 608 25.64 17.41 -9.01
C ALA A 608 24.63 18.13 -8.09
N ASN A 609 23.70 18.89 -8.65
CA ASN A 609 22.64 19.59 -7.94
C ASN A 609 21.32 19.48 -8.70
N TRP A 610 20.25 19.44 -7.91
CA TRP A 610 18.94 19.87 -8.34
C TRP A 610 18.86 21.38 -8.26
N ARG A 611 18.22 22.00 -9.25
CA ARG A 611 18.09 23.45 -9.37
C ARG A 611 16.68 23.79 -9.78
N TRP A 612 16.24 24.97 -9.36
CA TRP A 612 14.91 25.48 -9.65
C TRP A 612 14.97 26.97 -10.02
N SER A 613 13.95 27.43 -10.74
CA SER A 613 13.76 28.83 -11.14
C SER A 613 12.35 29.23 -10.76
N LYS A 614 12.25 30.17 -9.82
CA LYS A 614 10.99 30.63 -9.25
C LYS A 614 10.07 31.22 -10.32
N SER A 615 8.86 30.69 -10.44
CA SER A 615 7.88 30.99 -11.49
C SER A 615 8.49 30.94 -12.92
N GLY A 616 9.54 30.14 -13.12
CA GLY A 616 10.38 30.09 -14.33
C GLY A 616 11.13 31.38 -14.71
N SER A 617 11.06 32.43 -13.88
CA SER A 617 11.52 33.79 -14.21
C SER A 617 12.78 34.22 -13.44
N SER A 618 13.09 33.57 -12.32
CA SER A 618 14.30 33.85 -11.55
C SER A 618 15.55 33.23 -12.18
N THR A 619 16.73 33.70 -11.79
CA THR A 619 17.97 32.94 -12.02
C THR A 619 17.91 31.61 -11.27
N TRP A 620 18.48 30.55 -11.87
CA TRP A 620 18.64 29.24 -11.23
C TRP A 620 19.20 29.35 -9.80
N ALA A 621 18.49 28.76 -8.85
CA ALA A 621 18.94 28.52 -7.49
C ALA A 621 19.12 27.01 -7.28
N ASN A 622 20.04 26.62 -6.40
CA ASN A 622 20.15 25.21 -6.00
C ASN A 622 18.97 24.85 -5.08
N LEU A 623 18.35 23.71 -5.32
CA LEU A 623 17.31 23.12 -4.46
C LEU A 623 17.96 22.19 -3.42
N ALA A 624 18.71 21.20 -3.90
CA ALA A 624 19.51 20.26 -3.12
C ALA A 624 20.74 19.78 -3.90
N SER A 625 21.72 19.19 -3.20
CA SER A 625 22.85 18.50 -3.82
C SER A 625 22.48 17.03 -4.06
N SER A 626 22.40 16.64 -5.33
CA SER A 626 22.00 15.30 -5.77
C SER A 626 22.53 15.04 -7.17
N SER A 627 22.98 13.81 -7.43
CA SER A 627 23.41 13.36 -8.75
C SER A 627 22.26 12.88 -9.64
N GLU A 628 21.07 12.69 -9.07
CA GLU A 628 19.94 12.11 -9.79
C GLU A 628 19.45 13.02 -10.92
N GLY A 629 19.36 12.45 -12.11
CA GLY A 629 18.96 13.14 -13.33
C GLY A 629 17.45 13.23 -13.46
N VAL A 630 16.97 14.25 -14.16
CA VAL A 630 15.53 14.56 -14.28
C VAL A 630 14.69 13.38 -14.82
N SER A 631 15.30 12.46 -15.59
CA SER A 631 14.66 11.25 -16.12
C SER A 631 14.48 10.09 -15.12
N SER A 632 15.19 10.07 -13.98
CA SER A 632 14.97 9.10 -12.90
C SER A 632 13.98 9.60 -11.83
N LEU A 633 13.48 10.85 -11.95
CA LEU A 633 12.74 11.51 -10.88
C LEU A 633 11.23 11.61 -11.15
N GLY A 634 10.46 11.35 -10.10
CA GLY A 634 9.05 11.72 -9.98
C GLY A 634 8.88 13.02 -9.18
N PHE A 635 7.71 13.64 -9.32
CA PHE A 635 7.38 14.91 -8.66
C PHE A 635 5.90 14.84 -8.24
N ALA A 636 5.59 15.14 -6.99
CA ALA A 636 4.23 15.11 -6.44
C ALA A 636 4.25 15.73 -5.03
N ASP A 637 3.09 16.00 -4.44
CA ASP A 637 2.97 16.30 -3.00
C ASP A 637 2.53 15.04 -2.27
N LEU A 638 3.44 14.28 -1.66
CA LEU A 638 3.07 13.04 -0.96
C LEU A 638 2.59 13.31 0.48
N ASN A 639 2.87 14.49 1.03
CA ASN A 639 2.66 14.78 2.45
C ASN A 639 1.48 15.75 2.72
N GLY A 640 0.94 16.39 1.68
CA GLY A 640 -0.18 17.33 1.72
C GLY A 640 0.19 18.74 2.20
N ASP A 641 1.47 19.13 2.14
CA ASP A 641 1.94 20.45 2.61
C ASP A 641 1.83 21.57 1.55
N GLY A 642 1.48 21.22 0.32
CA GLY A 642 1.32 22.11 -0.83
C GLY A 642 2.62 22.37 -1.60
N ILE A 643 3.71 21.67 -1.30
CA ILE A 643 5.03 21.84 -1.93
C ILE A 643 5.45 20.55 -2.64
N THR A 644 6.04 20.67 -3.83
CA THR A 644 6.47 19.53 -4.64
C THR A 644 7.65 18.78 -4.01
N ASP A 645 7.38 17.55 -3.61
CA ASP A 645 8.38 16.53 -3.27
C ASP A 645 9.05 15.98 -4.53
N VAL A 646 10.24 15.40 -4.34
CA VAL A 646 10.98 14.71 -5.40
C VAL A 646 11.07 13.23 -5.07
N LEU A 647 10.63 12.39 -5.99
CA LEU A 647 10.54 10.93 -5.83
C LEU A 647 11.59 10.21 -6.69
N ASP A 648 12.03 9.04 -6.24
CA ASP A 648 12.84 8.10 -7.02
C ASP A 648 12.42 6.67 -6.68
N VAL A 649 12.65 5.73 -7.61
CA VAL A 649 12.56 4.28 -7.31
C VAL A 649 13.91 3.63 -7.57
N SER A 650 14.53 3.17 -6.49
CA SER A 650 15.76 2.37 -6.51
C SER A 650 15.90 1.60 -5.20
N HIS A 651 16.77 0.58 -5.17
CA HIS A 651 16.99 -0.27 -3.99
C HIS A 651 15.71 -0.97 -3.49
N GLU A 652 14.89 -1.46 -4.41
CA GLU A 652 13.57 -2.06 -4.13
C GLU A 652 12.69 -1.18 -3.23
N ALA A 653 12.76 0.14 -3.42
CA ALA A 653 12.10 1.14 -2.61
C ALA A 653 11.63 2.34 -3.42
N LEU A 654 10.43 2.83 -3.11
CA LEU A 654 10.04 4.21 -3.40
C LEU A 654 10.67 5.11 -2.34
N ARG A 655 11.38 6.14 -2.79
CA ARG A 655 12.09 7.09 -1.92
C ARG A 655 11.60 8.50 -2.21
N VAL A 656 11.55 9.32 -1.17
CA VAL A 656 11.11 10.72 -1.26
C VAL A 656 12.17 11.67 -0.68
N SER A 657 12.31 12.83 -1.30
CA SER A 657 12.96 14.01 -0.74
C SER A 657 11.90 15.09 -0.59
N ILE A 658 11.48 15.35 0.65
CA ILE A 658 10.38 16.25 0.98
C ILE A 658 10.73 17.68 0.57
N SER A 659 9.82 18.33 -0.15
CA SER A 659 9.99 19.60 -0.86
C SER A 659 11.22 19.66 -1.81
N GLY A 660 11.78 18.49 -2.18
CA GLY A 660 13.08 18.35 -2.85
C GLY A 660 14.27 18.83 -2.01
N ARG A 661 14.13 18.91 -0.68
CA ARG A 661 15.10 19.51 0.26
C ARG A 661 15.53 18.58 1.40
N SER A 662 14.72 17.59 1.80
CA SER A 662 15.14 16.61 2.80
C SER A 662 16.22 15.67 2.24
N SER A 663 16.96 15.01 3.13
CA SER A 663 17.63 13.77 2.74
C SER A 663 16.60 12.75 2.25
N TRP A 664 16.99 11.86 1.34
CA TRP A 664 16.15 10.74 0.93
C TRP A 664 15.69 9.91 2.13
N SER A 665 14.39 9.72 2.27
CA SER A 665 13.78 8.68 3.12
C SER A 665 13.20 7.58 2.23
N THR A 666 13.25 6.34 2.71
CA THR A 666 12.45 5.25 2.14
C THR A 666 11.01 5.45 2.57
N LEU A 667 10.13 5.55 1.58
CA LEU A 667 8.69 5.64 1.75
C LEU A 667 8.14 4.20 1.99
N ARG A 668 8.24 3.35 0.97
CA ARG A 668 7.88 1.92 1.01
C ARG A 668 8.87 1.05 0.27
N HIS A 669 8.90 -0.24 0.61
CA HIS A 669 9.51 -1.26 -0.27
C HIS A 669 8.53 -1.64 -1.39
N GLN A 670 9.05 -1.72 -2.61
CA GLN A 670 8.27 -1.98 -3.81
C GLN A 670 9.17 -2.46 -4.95
N ARG A 671 8.63 -3.26 -5.88
CA ARG A 671 9.37 -3.71 -7.09
C ARG A 671 9.15 -2.79 -8.28
N GLU A 672 8.02 -2.09 -8.28
CA GLU A 672 7.50 -1.36 -9.41
C GLU A 672 8.36 -0.13 -9.65
N THR A 673 8.99 -0.05 -10.82
CA THR A 673 9.86 1.05 -11.18
C THR A 673 9.06 2.35 -11.22
N LEU A 674 9.72 3.51 -11.18
CA LEU A 674 9.06 4.78 -11.49
C LEU A 674 8.36 4.72 -12.87
N GLY A 675 8.84 3.85 -13.77
CA GLY A 675 8.20 3.46 -15.02
C GLY A 675 6.75 2.99 -14.88
N GLU A 676 6.39 2.29 -13.82
CA GLU A 676 5.09 1.61 -13.66
C GLU A 676 4.12 2.35 -12.72
N LEU A 677 4.55 3.48 -12.15
CA LEU A 677 3.71 4.32 -11.29
C LEU A 677 2.95 5.37 -12.10
N LEU A 678 1.71 5.62 -11.68
CA LEU A 678 0.97 6.87 -11.90
C LEU A 678 0.77 7.57 -10.55
N LEU A 679 0.76 8.90 -10.54
CA LEU A 679 0.61 9.75 -9.36
C LEU A 679 -0.58 10.70 -9.59
N GLY A 680 -1.40 10.90 -8.56
CA GLY A 680 -2.62 11.72 -8.58
C GLY A 680 -3.35 11.64 -7.24
N ASP A 681 -4.21 12.62 -6.92
CA ASP A 681 -5.07 12.58 -5.72
C ASP A 681 -6.41 11.89 -6.08
N PHE A 682 -6.49 10.57 -5.90
CA PHE A 682 -7.67 9.80 -6.32
C PHE A 682 -8.72 9.63 -5.20
N ASP A 683 -8.39 10.03 -3.97
CA ASP A 683 -9.27 9.96 -2.80
C ASP A 683 -9.79 11.33 -2.31
N GLY A 684 -9.19 12.43 -2.77
CA GLY A 684 -9.55 13.82 -2.50
C GLY A 684 -8.95 14.40 -1.22
N ASP A 685 -7.94 13.76 -0.62
CA ASP A 685 -7.33 14.20 0.65
C ASP A 685 -6.20 15.22 0.52
N THR A 686 -5.89 15.64 -0.71
CA THR A 686 -4.85 16.59 -1.13
C THR A 686 -3.41 16.06 -1.18
N ARG A 687 -3.18 14.79 -0.84
CA ARG A 687 -1.92 14.10 -1.11
C ARG A 687 -2.00 13.38 -2.46
N ALA A 688 -0.85 13.21 -3.09
CA ALA A 688 -0.72 12.38 -4.27
C ALA A 688 -0.55 10.91 -3.89
N ASP A 689 -1.44 10.07 -4.39
CA ASP A 689 -1.39 8.63 -4.22
C ASP A 689 -0.51 7.98 -5.28
N VAL A 690 -0.17 6.72 -5.06
CA VAL A 690 0.56 5.89 -6.03
C VAL A 690 -0.38 4.82 -6.60
N LEU A 691 -0.69 4.92 -7.89
CA LEU A 691 -1.41 3.89 -8.64
C LEU A 691 -0.43 3.00 -9.42
N VAL A 692 -0.62 1.69 -9.30
CA VAL A 692 0.09 0.66 -10.08
C VAL A 692 -0.95 -0.25 -10.72
N GLY A 693 -0.86 -0.44 -12.04
CA GLY A 693 -1.73 -1.35 -12.79
C GLY A 693 -1.06 -2.70 -13.01
N GLY A 694 -1.85 -3.78 -12.98
CA GLY A 694 -1.33 -5.15 -13.03
C GLY A 694 -0.99 -5.74 -11.65
N CYS A 695 -1.29 -5.02 -10.57
CA CYS A 695 -1.40 -5.60 -9.24
C CYS A 695 -2.56 -6.60 -9.18
N LEU A 696 -2.36 -7.69 -8.45
CA LEU A 696 -3.19 -8.89 -8.56
C LEU A 696 -4.26 -8.97 -7.47
#